data_AF-A0A9X8H2K9-F1
#
_entry.id   AF-A0A9X8H2K9-F1
#
_cell.length_a   1.000
_cell.length_b   1.000
_cell.length_c   1.000
_cell.angle_alpha   90.00
_cell.angle_beta   90.00
_cell.angle_gamma   90.00
#
_symmetry.space_group_name_H-M   'P 1'
#
loop_
_entity.id
_entity.type
_entity.pdbx_description
1 polymer ?
#
loop_
_entity_poly.entity_id
_entity_poly.type
_entity_poly.pdbx_seq_one_letter_code
_entity_poly.pdbx_strand_id
1 'polypeptide(L)'
;MYGTRLVVVIDACQMRLNRGALVDFIQRGYIVLVTGSKFYAGVPFCGSVLIPAQSVYELNVADPSVCFPAGYGDYFTKFDFPPFCMQNVRAALPSRMNVGLLLRWETALVNMEVYASIPPAMVAQISHEYIERTKSMLATHTHVALLDPFDEAAKALKPKPPVSADTGLPIQPLDTIVSFHVVDSSKGFLSVNKLKVVHLLLSKDISVVVAGTNDVALAQKKCLVGQPVSLGKLPYGVIRIALGADMVNRIFQGTQTMSELVLEDAIILRKIELILNHWELLCARFVDIPTASVAMSAATSVDTTRPSPPPMWNFSAKSAHYSSVVRHMVEGGLITIPRTMLYDLDAIDMAFQALVTPFPPHFEHRFAVAACPLSFFLRRAIENDVGLTCTSIEEVHHALRLGCAPHKIVYTAPHKSPRDIADAINAGVEVNADSFDELEIIRTHAQQRFQSNFPECTPRYAGELPRIGLRVHACLHTTAPKWSVGIPLTKRNRAKLVQAFHDNPWITGLAVACCAECPIGVTPMQQLAHGARVVCELAKEIDAAVGEDRVKVLNLGGRGLTANFESDDVSPTLAEFVDVLKNDAPKVLERNNGRTVVTEYGSYVSAKVGWTLHQVDCVRESSSPVDDVEDDEHVLNMVVVQPDDAFFTTVRTPSTTSLSQPPFQHRVSVFKSDGLTSTAKLMTQEVVSFCASNNDSDSVRFRQVSMPQVERGDFLVLHDTGARNNVIGSGAVYGYRKHDDEFKVVLLKPGHTLEQAIQSWS
;
A
#
# COMPACT_ATOMS: atom_id res chain seq x y z
N MET A 1 13.37 18.01 55.45
CA MET A 1 13.13 19.42 55.80
C MET A 1 11.74 19.97 55.43
N TYR A 2 10.83 19.23 54.77
CA TYR A 2 9.46 19.74 54.52
C TYR A 2 8.29 18.74 54.76
N GLY A 3 8.54 17.51 55.19
CA GLY A 3 7.48 16.55 55.59
C GLY A 3 6.37 16.40 54.53
N THR A 4 5.11 16.34 54.97
CA THR A 4 3.90 16.29 54.12
C THR A 4 3.55 17.61 53.42
N ARG A 5 4.37 18.68 53.57
CA ARG A 5 4.13 19.99 52.94
C ARG A 5 4.78 20.14 51.55
N LEU A 6 5.53 19.14 51.10
CA LEU A 6 6.21 19.14 49.80
C LEU A 6 5.73 17.97 48.96
N VAL A 7 5.11 18.27 47.82
CA VAL A 7 4.80 17.29 46.77
C VAL A 7 5.85 17.41 45.68
N VAL A 8 6.57 16.32 45.41
CA VAL A 8 7.57 16.26 44.34
C VAL A 8 6.95 15.56 43.14
N VAL A 9 6.95 16.24 41.99
CA VAL A 9 6.49 15.71 40.71
C VAL A 9 7.67 15.62 39.76
N ILE A 10 7.95 14.43 39.26
CA ILE A 10 8.99 14.14 38.27
C ILE A 10 8.33 14.11 36.89
N ASP A 11 8.70 15.04 36.02
CA ASP A 11 8.36 14.96 34.60
C ASP A 11 9.32 14.00 33.88
N ALA A 12 8.91 12.74 33.80
CA ALA A 12 9.59 11.68 33.07
C ALA A 12 9.00 11.47 31.66
N CYS A 13 8.25 12.43 31.11
CA CYS A 13 7.58 12.27 29.81
C CYS A 13 8.54 12.21 28.61
N GLN A 14 9.86 12.32 28.79
CA GLN A 14 10.80 11.95 27.73
C GLN A 14 10.99 10.43 27.64
N MET A 15 10.82 9.70 28.74
CA MET A 15 11.07 8.25 28.87
C MET A 15 12.46 7.78 28.42
N ARG A 16 13.46 8.67 28.44
CA ARG A 16 14.87 8.38 28.09
C ARG A 16 15.69 8.05 29.35
N LEU A 17 15.19 7.11 30.14
CA LEU A 17 15.75 6.74 31.45
C LEU A 17 15.61 5.23 31.69
N ASN A 18 16.49 4.69 32.55
CA ASN A 18 16.43 3.29 32.94
C ASN A 18 15.20 3.01 33.82
N ARG A 19 14.54 1.87 33.63
CA ARG A 19 13.41 1.38 34.45
C ARG A 19 13.67 1.48 35.96
N GLY A 20 14.89 1.21 36.42
CA GLY A 20 15.27 1.33 37.83
C GLY A 20 15.08 2.74 38.41
N ALA A 21 15.21 3.79 37.59
CA ALA A 21 14.98 5.17 38.02
C ALA A 21 13.51 5.45 38.36
N LEU A 22 12.56 4.86 37.61
CA LEU A 22 11.13 4.99 37.92
C LEU A 22 10.80 4.35 39.26
N VAL A 23 11.39 3.18 39.54
CA VAL A 23 11.21 2.48 40.82
C VAL A 23 11.77 3.31 41.97
N ASP A 24 12.98 3.86 41.82
CA ASP A 24 13.62 4.71 42.83
C ASP A 24 12.80 5.99 43.12
N PHE A 25 12.27 6.65 42.09
CA PHE A 25 11.39 7.83 42.28
C PHE A 25 10.12 7.50 43.05
N ILE A 26 9.47 6.37 42.72
CA ILE A 26 8.25 5.94 43.41
C ILE A 26 8.55 5.54 44.86
N GLN A 27 9.66 4.84 45.12
CA GLN A 27 10.10 4.49 46.47
C GLN A 27 10.40 5.70 47.35
N ARG A 28 10.89 6.81 46.76
CA ARG A 28 11.09 8.09 47.46
C ARG A 28 9.80 8.87 47.73
N GLY A 29 8.66 8.36 47.29
CA GLY A 29 7.37 9.02 47.46
C GLY A 29 7.12 10.14 46.44
N TYR A 30 7.76 10.10 45.26
CA TYR A 30 7.57 11.11 44.22
C TYR A 30 6.51 10.68 43.21
N ILE A 31 5.69 11.62 42.75
CA ILE A 31 4.74 11.41 41.65
C ILE A 31 5.52 11.48 40.34
N VAL A 32 5.29 10.53 39.41
CA VAL A 32 6.06 10.47 38.16
C VAL A 32 5.13 10.52 36.95
N LEU A 33 5.30 11.51 36.09
CA LEU A 33 4.58 11.64 34.82
C LEU A 33 5.31 10.87 33.73
N VAL A 34 4.63 9.97 33.03
CA VAL A 34 5.20 9.14 31.96
C VAL A 34 4.39 9.23 30.68
N THR A 35 4.99 8.89 29.53
CA THR A 35 4.27 8.84 28.26
C THR A 35 4.81 7.79 27.29
N GLY A 36 3.93 7.19 26.49
CA GLY A 36 4.33 6.33 25.38
C GLY A 36 4.73 7.08 24.10
N SER A 37 4.40 8.38 23.97
CA SER A 37 4.42 9.06 22.66
C SER A 37 5.71 9.81 22.31
N LYS A 38 6.78 9.62 23.09
CA LYS A 38 8.07 10.29 22.89
C LYS A 38 9.11 9.25 22.50
N PHE A 39 9.91 8.79 23.46
CA PHE A 39 10.95 7.79 23.18
C PHE A 39 10.38 6.48 22.62
N TYR A 40 9.21 6.04 23.08
CA TYR A 40 8.58 4.79 22.60
C TYR A 40 7.77 4.93 21.30
N ALA A 41 7.78 6.11 20.66
CA ALA A 41 7.14 6.35 19.36
C ALA A 41 5.64 5.96 19.28
N GLY A 42 4.91 5.94 20.40
CA GLY A 42 3.47 5.78 20.42
C GLY A 42 2.72 7.03 19.94
N VAL A 43 1.40 6.91 19.75
CA VAL A 43 0.55 8.03 19.31
C VAL A 43 0.50 9.16 20.37
N PRO A 44 0.48 10.45 19.98
CA PRO A 44 0.40 11.58 20.91
C PRO A 44 -0.77 11.49 21.90
N PHE A 45 -0.62 12.15 23.06
CA PHE A 45 -1.57 12.12 24.19
C PHE A 45 -1.70 10.73 24.85
N CYS A 46 -0.62 9.96 24.83
CA CYS A 46 -0.45 8.68 25.53
C CYS A 46 0.24 8.92 26.90
N GLY A 47 -0.43 9.60 27.83
CA GLY A 47 0.12 9.94 29.14
C GLY A 47 -0.36 9.02 30.26
N SER A 48 0.46 8.84 31.29
CA SER A 48 0.07 8.18 32.55
C SER A 48 0.82 8.82 33.72
N VAL A 49 0.28 8.64 34.93
CA VAL A 49 0.87 9.11 36.18
C VAL A 49 1.10 7.93 37.09
N LEU A 50 2.35 7.72 37.48
CA LEU A 50 2.72 6.77 38.52
C LEU A 50 2.65 7.48 39.87
N ILE A 51 1.84 6.94 40.77
CA ILE A 51 1.52 7.57 42.05
C ILE A 51 2.03 6.68 43.19
N PRO A 52 2.77 7.22 44.18
CA PRO A 52 3.20 6.48 45.37
C PRO A 52 2.02 5.95 46.20
N ALA A 53 2.22 4.82 46.87
CA ALA A 53 1.15 4.14 47.62
C ALA A 53 0.49 5.04 48.68
N GLN A 54 1.25 5.93 49.32
CA GLN A 54 0.71 6.90 50.28
C GLN A 54 -0.28 7.86 49.62
N SER A 55 0.05 8.44 48.47
CA SER A 55 -0.84 9.33 47.73
C SER A 55 -2.06 8.60 47.18
N VAL A 56 -1.93 7.31 46.85
CA VAL A 56 -3.07 6.46 46.50
C VAL A 56 -4.04 6.33 47.67
N TYR A 57 -3.53 6.07 48.88
CA TYR A 57 -4.34 5.99 50.09
C TYR A 57 -5.05 7.32 50.37
N GLU A 58 -4.31 8.44 50.36
CA GLU A 58 -4.84 9.79 50.59
C GLU A 58 -5.97 10.14 49.59
N LEU A 59 -5.78 9.86 48.30
CA LEU A 59 -6.81 10.06 47.27
C LEU A 59 -8.04 9.16 47.47
N ASN A 60 -7.85 7.93 47.94
CA ASN A 60 -8.96 6.99 48.13
C ASN A 60 -9.78 7.28 49.39
N VAL A 61 -9.19 7.83 50.46
CA VAL A 61 -9.93 8.19 51.69
C VAL A 61 -10.57 9.58 51.64
N ALA A 62 -10.12 10.43 50.70
CA ALA A 62 -10.63 11.78 50.56
C ALA A 62 -12.07 11.81 49.98
N ASP A 63 -12.86 12.81 50.38
CA ASP A 63 -14.21 13.01 49.86
C ASP A 63 -14.14 13.45 48.39
N PRO A 64 -14.63 12.65 47.43
CA PRO A 64 -14.57 12.98 46.01
C PRO A 64 -15.31 14.28 45.66
N SER A 65 -16.33 14.67 46.43
CA SER A 65 -17.12 15.88 46.20
C SER A 65 -16.36 17.17 46.51
N VAL A 66 -15.29 17.08 47.33
CA VAL A 66 -14.45 18.20 47.74
C VAL A 66 -13.12 18.20 46.99
N CYS A 67 -12.59 17.02 46.63
CA CYS A 67 -11.23 16.88 46.10
C CYS A 67 -11.12 16.97 44.57
N PHE A 68 -12.17 16.67 43.80
CA PHE A 68 -12.10 16.75 42.35
C PHE A 68 -12.66 18.09 41.82
N PRO A 69 -11.92 18.78 40.94
CA PRO A 69 -12.42 20.01 40.34
C PRO A 69 -13.64 19.73 39.46
N ALA A 70 -14.53 20.71 39.33
CA ALA A 70 -15.64 20.64 38.39
C ALA A 70 -15.11 20.35 36.96
N GLY A 71 -15.73 19.40 36.27
CA GLY A 71 -15.31 18.94 34.93
C GLY A 71 -14.20 17.89 34.91
N TYR A 72 -13.70 17.41 36.06
CA TYR A 72 -12.70 16.33 36.09
C TYR A 72 -13.21 15.04 35.41
N GLY A 73 -14.49 14.73 35.62
CA GLY A 73 -15.21 13.67 34.95
C GLY A 73 -15.48 13.90 33.46
N ASP A 74 -15.07 15.02 32.85
CA ASP A 74 -15.12 15.23 31.40
C ASP A 74 -13.90 14.64 30.69
N TYR A 75 -12.77 14.53 31.39
CA TYR A 75 -11.50 14.02 30.87
C TYR A 75 -11.19 12.60 31.33
N PHE A 76 -11.59 12.23 32.54
CA PHE A 76 -11.27 10.94 33.15
C PHE A 76 -12.51 10.11 33.46
N THR A 77 -12.28 8.80 33.48
CA THR A 77 -13.30 7.77 33.66
C THR A 77 -12.89 6.85 34.81
N LYS A 78 -13.84 6.09 35.35
CA LYS A 78 -13.51 5.10 36.39
C LYS A 78 -12.44 4.10 35.93
N PHE A 79 -12.32 3.84 34.62
CA PHE A 79 -11.38 2.85 34.06
C PHE A 79 -9.94 3.36 33.95
N ASP A 80 -9.73 4.68 34.04
CA ASP A 80 -8.40 5.27 33.99
C ASP A 80 -7.65 5.15 35.35
N PHE A 81 -8.32 4.63 36.38
CA PHE A 81 -7.79 4.47 37.74
C PHE A 81 -7.75 3.00 38.18
N PRO A 82 -6.77 2.57 38.99
CA PRO A 82 -6.64 1.18 39.43
C PRO A 82 -7.85 0.68 40.23
N PRO A 83 -8.39 -0.53 39.93
CA PRO A 83 -9.63 -1.01 40.54
C PRO A 83 -9.51 -1.40 42.02
N PHE A 84 -8.34 -1.85 42.46
CA PHE A 84 -8.17 -2.44 43.79
C PHE A 84 -7.81 -1.44 44.89
N CYS A 85 -7.22 -0.29 44.55
CA CYS A 85 -6.69 0.66 45.52
C CYS A 85 -7.30 2.08 45.45
N MET A 86 -8.23 2.33 44.51
CA MET A 86 -8.88 3.64 44.33
C MET A 86 -10.41 3.52 44.13
N GLN A 87 -11.06 2.68 44.92
CA GLN A 87 -12.50 2.37 44.79
C GLN A 87 -13.41 3.60 44.94
N ASN A 88 -13.10 4.49 45.89
CA ASN A 88 -13.93 5.68 46.15
C ASN A 88 -13.80 6.72 45.01
N VAL A 89 -12.59 6.90 44.49
CA VAL A 89 -12.34 7.74 43.30
C VAL A 89 -13.10 7.21 42.10
N ARG A 90 -13.05 5.90 41.87
CA ARG A 90 -13.77 5.24 40.77
C ARG A 90 -15.28 5.38 40.89
N ALA A 91 -15.83 5.35 42.10
CA ALA A 91 -17.26 5.52 42.34
C ALA A 91 -17.77 6.93 41.98
N ALA A 92 -16.89 7.94 42.06
CA ALA A 92 -17.22 9.33 41.73
C ALA A 92 -17.05 9.71 40.25
N LEU A 93 -16.52 8.80 39.43
CA LEU A 93 -16.21 9.04 38.02
C LEU A 93 -17.18 8.34 37.07
N PRO A 94 -17.40 8.88 35.86
CA PRO A 94 -18.30 8.28 34.89
C PRO A 94 -17.82 6.91 34.42
N SER A 95 -18.78 6.07 34.04
CA SER A 95 -18.56 4.70 33.57
C SER A 95 -18.33 4.58 32.06
N ARG A 96 -18.14 5.69 31.34
CA ARG A 96 -17.75 5.63 29.92
C ARG A 96 -16.28 5.23 29.81
N MET A 97 -15.87 4.58 28.74
CA MET A 97 -14.48 4.16 28.56
C MET A 97 -13.69 5.17 27.71
N ASN A 98 -12.45 5.43 28.11
CA ASN A 98 -11.53 6.27 27.34
C ASN A 98 -10.79 5.47 26.25
N VAL A 99 -11.51 4.96 25.25
CA VAL A 99 -10.91 4.08 24.23
C VAL A 99 -9.84 4.81 23.39
N GLY A 100 -9.92 6.14 23.31
CA GLY A 100 -8.90 6.94 22.62
C GLY A 100 -7.56 6.86 23.34
N LEU A 101 -7.58 6.90 24.68
CA LEU A 101 -6.38 6.67 25.49
C LEU A 101 -5.90 5.22 25.40
N LEU A 102 -6.81 4.24 25.42
CA LEU A 102 -6.46 2.81 25.28
C LEU A 102 -5.71 2.55 23.97
N LEU A 103 -6.27 2.95 22.83
CA LEU A 103 -5.63 2.75 21.52
C LEU A 103 -4.26 3.44 21.42
N ARG A 104 -4.08 4.61 22.05
CA ARG A 104 -2.78 5.28 22.09
C ARG A 104 -1.75 4.47 22.89
N TRP A 105 -2.16 3.87 24.00
CA TRP A 105 -1.29 2.98 24.79
C TRP A 105 -0.95 1.69 24.04
N GLU A 106 -1.90 1.07 23.35
CA GLU A 106 -1.62 -0.10 22.49
C GLU A 106 -0.50 0.19 21.49
N THR A 107 -0.53 1.35 20.81
CA THR A 107 0.56 1.71 19.88
C THR A 107 1.91 1.90 20.55
N ALA A 108 1.95 2.38 21.79
CA ALA A 108 3.19 2.52 22.54
C ALA A 108 3.72 1.16 23.00
N LEU A 109 2.82 0.26 23.43
CA LEU A 109 3.18 -1.07 23.94
C LEU A 109 3.93 -1.92 22.90
N VAL A 110 3.54 -1.84 21.63
CA VAL A 110 4.24 -2.50 20.50
C VAL A 110 5.75 -2.24 20.53
N ASN A 111 6.17 -1.00 20.78
CA ASN A 111 7.58 -0.66 20.87
C ASN A 111 8.17 -0.90 22.26
N MET A 112 7.39 -0.65 23.31
CA MET A 112 7.84 -0.80 24.71
C MET A 112 8.19 -2.26 25.06
N GLU A 113 7.37 -3.22 24.62
CA GLU A 113 7.56 -4.64 24.95
C GLU A 113 8.82 -5.21 24.30
N VAL A 114 9.01 -4.93 23.00
CA VAL A 114 10.24 -5.33 22.29
C VAL A 114 11.45 -4.66 22.94
N TYR A 115 11.39 -3.35 23.19
CA TYR A 115 12.50 -2.62 23.79
C TYR A 115 12.86 -3.14 25.17
N ALA A 116 11.85 -3.50 25.98
CA ALA A 116 12.05 -4.07 27.32
C ALA A 116 12.73 -5.45 27.29
N SER A 117 12.68 -6.17 26.16
CA SER A 117 13.38 -7.45 26.00
C SER A 117 14.86 -7.32 25.70
N ILE A 118 15.34 -6.12 25.32
CA ILE A 118 16.71 -5.88 24.90
C ILE A 118 17.64 -5.72 26.12
N PRO A 119 18.78 -6.42 26.19
CA PRO A 119 19.75 -6.23 27.26
C PRO A 119 20.23 -4.77 27.36
N PRO A 120 20.27 -4.16 28.57
CA PRO A 120 20.65 -2.75 28.74
C PRO A 120 22.02 -2.38 28.16
N ALA A 121 22.99 -3.31 28.20
CA ALA A 121 24.31 -3.11 27.61
C ALA A 121 24.25 -2.92 26.09
N MET A 122 23.37 -3.67 25.41
CA MET A 122 23.18 -3.59 23.97
C MET A 122 22.46 -2.28 23.59
N VAL A 123 21.45 -1.87 24.37
CA VAL A 123 20.81 -0.56 24.20
C VAL A 123 21.84 0.57 24.30
N ALA A 124 22.74 0.50 25.29
CA ALA A 124 23.79 1.50 25.46
C ALA A 124 24.76 1.53 24.27
N GLN A 125 25.17 0.35 23.78
CA GLN A 125 26.02 0.23 22.60
C GLN A 125 25.36 0.83 21.35
N ILE A 126 24.11 0.44 21.07
CA ILE A 126 23.34 0.95 19.93
C ILE A 126 23.19 2.48 20.01
N SER A 127 22.85 2.99 21.20
CA SER A 127 22.67 4.43 21.41
C SER A 127 23.97 5.19 21.19
N HIS A 128 25.08 4.68 21.75
CA HIS A 128 26.40 5.29 21.60
C HIS A 128 26.85 5.33 20.13
N GLU A 129 26.75 4.19 19.44
CA GLU A 129 27.14 4.08 18.04
C GLU A 129 26.30 4.99 17.14
N TYR A 130 24.98 5.05 17.37
CA TYR A 130 24.10 5.97 16.64
C TYR A 130 24.51 7.43 16.86
N ILE A 131 24.70 7.86 18.10
CA ILE A 131 25.06 9.25 18.41
C ILE A 131 26.39 9.65 17.76
N GLU A 132 27.41 8.80 17.83
CA GLU A 132 28.72 9.09 17.25
C GLU A 132 28.67 9.17 15.72
N ARG A 133 27.97 8.24 15.06
CA ARG A 133 27.81 8.25 13.60
C ARG A 133 26.97 9.44 13.14
N THR A 134 25.89 9.77 13.86
CA THR A 134 25.04 10.93 13.52
C THR A 134 25.79 12.24 13.72
N LYS A 135 26.59 12.41 14.78
CA LYS A 135 27.47 13.58 14.95
C LYS A 135 28.50 13.67 13.83
N SER A 136 29.15 12.55 13.49
CA SER A 136 30.14 12.51 12.40
C SER A 136 29.51 12.90 11.06
N MET A 137 28.29 12.43 10.79
CA MET A 137 27.52 12.76 9.59
C MET A 137 27.07 14.24 9.59
N LEU A 138 26.61 14.79 10.72
CA LEU A 138 26.26 16.21 10.83
C LEU A 138 27.47 17.12 10.57
N ALA A 139 28.66 16.72 11.02
CA ALA A 139 29.89 17.49 10.85
C ALA A 139 30.35 17.62 9.38
N THR A 140 29.85 16.78 8.46
CA THR A 140 30.18 16.88 7.03
C THR A 140 29.29 17.86 6.26
N HIS A 141 28.20 18.37 6.86
CA HIS A 141 27.22 19.22 6.19
C HIS A 141 27.47 20.71 6.44
N THR A 142 27.50 21.51 5.37
CA THR A 142 27.85 22.94 5.39
C THR A 142 26.81 23.83 6.08
N HIS A 143 25.54 23.43 6.03
CA HIS A 143 24.41 24.19 6.59
C HIS A 143 24.06 23.83 8.04
N VAL A 144 24.93 23.06 8.70
CA VAL A 144 24.71 22.59 10.07
C VAL A 144 25.96 22.81 10.90
N ALA A 145 25.78 23.21 12.16
CA ALA A 145 26.85 23.26 13.14
C ALA A 145 26.44 22.50 14.40
N LEU A 146 27.30 21.58 14.85
CA LEU A 146 27.13 20.94 16.15
C LEU A 146 27.29 21.97 17.27
N LEU A 147 26.63 21.71 18.40
CA LEU A 147 26.82 22.51 19.60
C LEU A 147 28.26 22.36 20.09
N ASP A 148 28.90 23.49 20.40
CA ASP A 148 30.20 23.47 21.07
C ASP A 148 30.11 22.69 22.38
N PRO A 149 31.15 21.92 22.74
CA PRO A 149 31.23 21.32 24.06
C PRO A 149 31.08 22.43 25.10
N PHE A 150 30.07 22.34 25.96
CA PHE A 150 29.93 23.26 27.10
C PHE A 150 31.27 23.32 27.85
N ASP A 151 31.75 24.55 28.05
CA ASP A 151 33.01 24.91 28.72
C ASP A 151 33.24 24.07 29.98
N GLU A 152 34.48 23.64 30.24
CA GLU A 152 34.82 22.72 31.35
C GLU A 152 34.42 23.29 32.72
N ALA A 153 34.44 24.62 32.86
CA ALA A 153 33.98 25.32 34.07
C ALA A 153 32.49 25.07 34.39
N ALA A 154 31.65 24.84 33.38
CA ALA A 154 30.21 24.55 33.56
C ALA A 154 29.95 23.07 33.89
N LYS A 155 30.85 22.14 33.55
CA LYS A 155 30.76 20.72 34.00
C LYS A 155 30.84 20.62 35.52
N ALA A 156 31.62 21.48 36.18
CA ALA A 156 31.75 21.52 37.64
C ALA A 156 30.46 21.98 38.36
N LEU A 157 29.58 22.70 37.67
CA LEU A 157 28.29 23.18 38.17
C LEU A 157 27.12 22.20 37.90
N LYS A 158 27.35 21.07 37.21
CA LYS A 158 26.29 20.07 37.02
C LYS A 158 25.93 19.44 38.37
N PRO A 159 24.65 19.42 38.78
CA PRO A 159 24.25 18.64 39.93
C PRO A 159 24.64 17.18 39.69
N LYS A 160 25.25 16.53 40.69
CA LYS A 160 25.61 15.11 40.60
C LYS A 160 24.33 14.32 40.25
N PRO A 161 24.40 13.37 39.30
CA PRO A 161 23.24 12.58 38.94
C PRO A 161 22.68 11.90 40.20
N PRO A 162 21.35 11.85 40.38
CA PRO A 162 20.76 11.13 41.50
C PRO A 162 21.25 9.67 41.47
N VAL A 163 21.56 9.14 42.65
CA VAL A 163 22.16 7.81 42.79
C VAL A 163 21.07 6.82 43.17
N SER A 164 21.04 5.67 42.50
CA SER A 164 20.12 4.57 42.82
C SER A 164 20.31 4.10 44.26
N ALA A 165 19.22 3.97 45.02
CA ALA A 165 19.26 3.50 46.41
C ALA A 165 19.81 2.07 46.55
N ASP A 166 19.55 1.19 45.56
CA ASP A 166 19.93 -0.23 45.61
C ASP A 166 21.36 -0.49 45.14
N THR A 167 21.86 0.27 44.16
CA THR A 167 23.15 -0.01 43.49
C THR A 167 24.25 0.99 43.80
N GLY A 168 23.93 2.16 44.36
CA GLY A 168 24.92 3.22 44.59
C GLY A 168 25.49 3.85 43.30
N LEU A 169 24.92 3.52 42.13
CA LEU A 169 25.35 4.02 40.83
C LEU A 169 24.52 5.25 40.38
N PRO A 170 25.11 6.19 39.61
CA PRO A 170 24.38 7.33 39.10
C PRO A 170 23.29 6.91 38.12
N ILE A 171 22.08 7.43 38.31
CA ILE A 171 20.98 7.35 37.35
C ILE A 171 21.38 8.23 36.15
N GLN A 172 21.88 7.60 35.09
CA GLN A 172 22.28 8.29 33.88
C GLN A 172 21.10 8.38 32.89
N PRO A 173 20.79 9.57 32.35
CA PRO A 173 19.88 9.69 31.22
C PRO A 173 20.50 9.04 29.97
N LEU A 174 19.67 8.45 29.13
CA LEU A 174 20.10 7.87 27.85
C LEU A 174 20.43 8.99 26.86
N ASP A 175 21.71 9.11 26.48
CA ASP A 175 22.13 10.06 25.43
C ASP A 175 21.65 9.57 24.06
N THR A 176 20.59 10.21 23.57
CA THR A 176 19.80 9.73 22.43
C THR A 176 19.24 10.88 21.59
N ILE A 177 19.71 12.11 21.82
CA ILE A 177 19.26 13.31 21.10
C ILE A 177 20.49 14.08 20.63
N VAL A 178 20.59 14.31 19.32
CA VAL A 178 21.59 15.20 18.74
C VAL A 178 20.94 16.53 18.40
N SER A 179 21.43 17.59 19.04
CA SER A 179 20.97 18.97 18.80
C SER A 179 22.01 19.72 17.98
N PHE A 180 21.56 20.49 17.00
CA PHE A 180 22.45 21.24 16.11
C PHE A 180 21.84 22.58 15.66
N HIS A 181 22.70 23.53 15.34
CA HIS A 181 22.35 24.79 14.71
C HIS A 181 22.19 24.61 13.20
N VAL A 182 21.27 25.36 12.61
CA VAL A 182 21.19 25.53 11.15
C VAL A 182 21.88 26.83 10.79
N VAL A 183 22.72 26.77 9.76
CA VAL A 183 23.59 27.85 9.31
C VAL A 183 23.08 28.39 7.97
N ASP A 184 22.86 29.71 7.91
CA ASP A 184 22.49 30.42 6.68
C ASP A 184 23.70 30.55 5.74
N SER A 185 23.45 30.87 4.47
CA SER A 185 24.43 31.24 3.44
C SER A 185 25.46 32.28 3.90
N SER A 186 25.10 33.17 4.84
CA SER A 186 25.97 34.18 5.45
C SER A 186 26.82 33.67 6.64
N LYS A 187 26.82 32.35 6.89
CA LYS A 187 27.45 31.69 8.05
C LYS A 187 26.88 32.07 9.43
N GLY A 188 25.75 32.77 9.48
CA GLY A 188 25.02 33.06 10.72
C GLY A 188 24.08 31.94 11.14
N PHE A 189 23.87 31.74 12.45
CA PHE A 189 22.88 30.80 12.97
C PHE A 189 21.45 31.32 12.82
N LEU A 190 20.52 30.44 12.44
CA LEU A 190 19.12 30.80 12.26
C LEU A 190 18.43 31.12 13.60
N SER A 191 17.62 32.18 13.59
CA SER A 191 16.72 32.51 14.70
C SER A 191 15.63 31.44 14.88
N VAL A 192 15.06 31.34 16.08
CA VAL A 192 13.97 30.39 16.37
C VAL A 192 12.78 30.59 15.42
N ASN A 193 12.49 31.83 15.01
CA ASN A 193 11.40 32.13 14.08
C ASN A 193 11.69 31.59 12.67
N LYS A 194 12.91 31.76 12.16
CA LYS A 194 13.31 31.15 10.89
C LYS A 194 13.30 29.62 10.98
N LEU A 195 13.76 29.04 12.09
CA LEU A 195 13.74 27.59 12.29
C LEU A 195 12.32 27.01 12.33
N LYS A 196 11.32 27.76 12.83
CA LYS A 196 9.90 27.33 12.75
C LYS A 196 9.43 27.19 11.30
N VAL A 197 9.89 28.06 10.40
CA VAL A 197 9.61 27.95 8.97
C VAL A 197 10.33 26.76 8.36
N VAL A 198 11.61 26.54 8.67
CA VAL A 198 12.33 25.33 8.24
C VAL A 198 11.61 24.07 8.71
N HIS A 199 11.21 24.02 9.99
CA HIS A 199 10.46 22.90 10.58
C HIS A 199 9.13 22.63 9.85
N LEU A 200 8.38 23.68 9.52
CA LEU A 200 7.16 23.58 8.73
C LEU A 200 7.44 22.99 7.34
N LEU A 201 8.44 23.52 6.62
CA LEU A 201 8.78 23.10 5.26
C LEU A 201 9.32 21.67 5.20
N LEU A 202 10.06 21.21 6.22
CA LEU A 202 10.50 19.82 6.32
C LEU A 202 9.33 18.83 6.32
N SER A 203 8.20 19.21 6.92
CA SER A 203 6.98 18.38 6.98
C SER A 203 6.10 18.42 5.72
N LYS A 204 6.38 19.33 4.78
CA LYS A 204 5.59 19.53 3.56
C LYS A 204 6.27 18.92 2.33
N ASP A 205 5.46 18.64 1.31
CA ASP A 205 5.96 18.42 -0.04
C ASP A 205 6.30 19.78 -0.66
N ILE A 206 7.59 19.99 -0.96
CA ILE A 206 8.11 21.23 -1.55
C ILE A 206 8.52 21.06 -3.01
N SER A 207 8.18 19.93 -3.63
CA SER A 207 8.61 19.55 -4.98
C SER A 207 8.21 20.53 -6.07
N VAL A 208 7.07 21.21 -5.90
CA VAL A 208 6.57 22.17 -6.90
C VAL A 208 7.53 23.36 -7.11
N VAL A 209 8.37 23.69 -6.12
CA VAL A 209 9.37 24.77 -6.25
C VAL A 209 10.66 24.28 -6.93
N VAL A 210 10.90 22.97 -6.94
CA VAL A 210 12.13 22.36 -7.47
C VAL A 210 11.86 21.39 -8.63
N ALA A 211 10.69 21.50 -9.26
CA ALA A 211 10.19 20.57 -10.28
C ALA A 211 11.11 20.41 -11.51
N GLY A 212 12.00 21.38 -11.77
CA GLY A 212 13.00 21.34 -12.84
C GLY A 212 14.40 20.87 -12.40
N THR A 213 14.56 20.32 -11.20
CA THR A 213 15.86 19.87 -10.66
C THR A 213 15.84 18.37 -10.36
N ASN A 214 17.02 17.77 -10.16
CA ASN A 214 17.13 16.37 -9.75
C ASN A 214 16.67 16.09 -8.30
N ASP A 215 16.26 17.13 -7.54
CA ASP A 215 15.90 17.03 -6.13
C ASP A 215 14.40 16.81 -5.87
N VAL A 216 13.58 16.55 -6.89
CA VAL A 216 12.13 16.32 -6.75
C VAL A 216 11.81 15.22 -5.73
N ALA A 217 12.52 14.08 -5.81
CA ALA A 217 12.31 12.97 -4.89
C ALA A 217 12.68 13.33 -3.44
N LEU A 218 13.70 14.18 -3.23
CA LEU A 218 14.10 14.68 -1.91
C LEU A 218 13.06 15.67 -1.37
N ALA A 219 12.54 16.53 -2.23
CA ALA A 219 11.56 17.56 -1.90
C ALA A 219 10.19 16.99 -1.45
N GLN A 220 9.79 15.84 -2.00
CA GLN A 220 8.56 15.15 -1.62
C GLN A 220 8.63 14.47 -0.24
N LYS A 221 9.84 14.11 0.23
CA LYS A 221 10.00 13.36 1.50
C LYS A 221 9.61 14.21 2.70
N LYS A 222 8.64 13.76 3.49
CA LYS A 222 8.27 14.40 4.76
C LYS A 222 9.29 14.04 5.83
N CYS A 223 10.01 15.04 6.33
CA CYS A 223 11.02 14.89 7.37
C CYS A 223 10.46 15.39 8.70
N LEU A 224 10.35 14.52 9.70
CA LEU A 224 9.81 14.86 11.01
C LEU A 224 10.96 14.96 12.01
N VAL A 225 11.20 16.17 12.53
CA VAL A 225 12.23 16.45 13.54
C VAL A 225 11.64 17.14 14.76
N GLY A 226 12.40 17.15 15.85
CA GLY A 226 12.03 17.85 17.07
C GLY A 226 11.80 19.34 16.81
N GLN A 227 10.78 19.91 17.45
CA GLN A 227 10.45 21.33 17.31
C GLN A 227 11.67 22.22 17.64
N PRO A 228 11.84 23.36 16.94
CA PRO A 228 12.90 24.31 17.23
C PRO A 228 12.82 24.83 18.67
N VAL A 229 13.96 24.91 19.34
CA VAL A 229 14.07 25.44 20.71
C VAL A 229 15.17 26.49 20.81
N SER A 230 14.98 27.49 21.67
CA SER A 230 16.04 28.41 22.07
C SER A 230 16.88 27.76 23.16
N LEU A 231 18.19 27.97 23.13
CA LEU A 231 19.09 27.60 24.21
C LEU A 231 19.37 28.85 25.06
N GLY A 232 18.78 28.91 26.24
CA GLY A 232 18.94 30.03 27.16
C GLY A 232 18.41 31.35 26.58
N LYS A 233 19.25 32.41 26.61
CA LYS A 233 18.93 33.74 26.07
C LYS A 233 19.57 34.00 24.69
N LEU A 234 20.03 32.96 24.01
CA LEU A 234 20.68 33.10 22.70
C LEU A 234 19.65 33.54 21.64
N PRO A 235 20.04 34.43 20.70
CA PRO A 235 19.13 34.93 19.67
C PRO A 235 18.81 33.89 18.57
N TYR A 236 19.48 32.73 18.60
CA TYR A 236 19.35 31.62 17.66
C TYR A 236 18.84 30.35 18.33
N GLY A 237 18.30 29.43 17.53
CA GLY A 237 17.75 28.16 18.01
C GLY A 237 18.50 26.93 17.53
N VAL A 238 18.01 25.76 17.94
CA VAL A 238 18.49 24.45 17.49
C VAL A 238 17.36 23.55 17.02
N ILE A 239 17.68 22.64 16.10
CA ILE A 239 16.86 21.50 15.70
C ILE A 239 17.44 20.24 16.33
N ARG A 240 16.60 19.21 16.50
CA ARG A 240 16.94 17.96 17.17
C ARG A 240 16.53 16.75 16.34
N ILE A 241 17.48 15.85 16.15
CA ILE A 241 17.24 14.47 15.69
C ILE A 241 17.41 13.57 16.92
N ALA A 242 16.56 12.56 17.05
CA ALA A 242 16.54 11.72 18.24
C ALA A 242 16.31 10.26 17.90
N LEU A 243 17.06 9.39 18.57
CA LEU A 243 16.87 7.95 18.53
C LEU A 243 15.57 7.58 19.29
N GLY A 244 14.69 6.84 18.64
CA GLY A 244 13.50 6.25 19.25
C GLY A 244 13.70 4.77 19.63
N ALA A 245 12.84 4.25 20.50
CA ALA A 245 12.84 2.83 20.85
C ALA A 245 12.52 1.95 19.63
N ASP A 246 11.69 2.44 18.70
CA ASP A 246 11.37 1.76 17.43
C ASP A 246 12.63 1.56 16.56
N MET A 247 13.54 2.53 16.53
CA MET A 247 14.81 2.43 15.80
C MET A 247 15.75 1.44 16.47
N VAL A 248 15.82 1.45 17.81
CA VAL A 248 16.58 0.45 18.59
C VAL A 248 16.04 -0.96 18.35
N ASN A 249 14.71 -1.11 18.34
CA ASN A 249 14.05 -2.38 18.06
C ASN A 249 14.39 -2.91 16.66
N ARG A 250 14.39 -2.04 15.64
CA ARG A 250 14.74 -2.42 14.26
C ARG A 250 16.18 -2.92 14.14
N ILE A 251 17.13 -2.25 14.79
CA ILE A 251 18.53 -2.71 14.85
C ILE A 251 18.61 -4.07 15.56
N PHE A 252 17.96 -4.20 16.72
CA PHE A 252 17.99 -5.42 17.51
C PHE A 252 17.41 -6.63 16.77
N GLN A 253 16.31 -6.43 16.04
CA GLN A 253 15.66 -7.47 15.24
C GLN A 253 16.39 -7.76 13.91
N GLY A 254 17.39 -6.95 13.55
CA GLY A 254 18.11 -7.07 12.27
C GLY A 254 17.28 -6.66 11.05
N THR A 255 16.18 -5.93 11.24
CA THR A 255 15.34 -5.44 10.13
C THR A 255 15.91 -4.18 9.48
N GLN A 256 16.82 -3.49 10.16
CA GLN A 256 17.53 -2.33 9.66
C GLN A 256 18.94 -2.24 10.25
N THR A 257 19.90 -1.79 9.45
CA THR A 257 21.28 -1.59 9.88
C THR A 257 21.51 -0.18 10.43
N MET A 258 22.56 -0.01 11.24
CA MET A 258 22.96 1.31 11.75
C MET A 258 23.26 2.32 10.62
N SER A 259 23.89 1.85 9.54
CA SER A 259 24.23 2.71 8.40
C SER A 259 22.98 3.22 7.67
N GLU A 260 21.95 2.39 7.52
CA GLU A 260 20.68 2.78 6.90
C GLU A 260 19.96 3.84 7.74
N LEU A 261 19.94 3.69 9.07
CA LEU A 261 19.33 4.69 9.96
C LEU A 261 20.01 6.06 9.87
N VAL A 262 21.35 6.09 9.86
CA VAL A 262 22.10 7.35 9.73
C VAL A 262 21.94 7.96 8.33
N LEU A 263 21.77 7.12 7.30
CA LEU A 263 21.48 7.58 5.94
C LEU A 263 20.08 8.22 5.85
N GLU A 264 19.10 7.70 6.59
CA GLU A 264 17.78 8.34 6.70
C GLU A 264 17.89 9.74 7.33
N ASP A 265 18.72 9.90 8.38
CA ASP A 265 18.97 11.21 8.99
C ASP A 265 19.68 12.18 8.03
N ALA A 266 20.57 11.69 7.16
CA ALA A 266 21.24 12.52 6.16
C ALA A 266 20.25 13.15 5.14
N ILE A 267 19.12 12.49 4.87
CA ILE A 267 18.06 13.04 4.00
C ILE A 267 17.49 14.33 4.61
N ILE A 268 17.34 14.37 5.95
CA ILE A 268 16.84 15.56 6.65
C ILE A 268 17.77 16.75 6.38
N LEU A 269 19.08 16.52 6.44
CA LEU A 269 20.07 17.59 6.26
C LEU A 269 20.10 18.09 4.82
N ARG A 270 20.07 17.17 3.84
CA ARG A 270 19.96 17.53 2.42
C ARG A 270 18.67 18.30 2.14
N LYS A 271 17.56 17.96 2.79
CA LYS A 271 16.31 18.71 2.65
C LYS A 271 16.38 20.09 3.33
N ILE A 272 17.08 20.23 4.46
CA ILE A 272 17.36 21.54 5.06
C ILE A 272 18.15 22.41 4.08
N GLU A 273 19.22 21.88 3.47
CA GLU A 273 19.99 22.58 2.45
C GLU A 273 19.11 23.02 1.28
N LEU A 274 18.28 22.12 0.74
CA LEU A 274 17.32 22.44 -0.32
C LEU A 274 16.35 23.57 0.08
N ILE A 275 15.85 23.54 1.32
CA ILE A 275 14.95 24.58 1.85
C ILE A 275 15.67 25.94 1.90
N LEU A 276 16.92 25.96 2.35
CA LEU A 276 17.71 27.20 2.45
C LEU A 276 18.05 27.75 1.06
N ASN A 277 18.40 26.89 0.11
CA ASN A 277 18.72 27.28 -1.27
C ASN A 277 17.52 27.89 -2.02
N HIS A 278 16.30 27.50 -1.66
CA HIS A 278 15.06 28.00 -2.28
C HIS A 278 14.19 28.82 -1.30
N TRP A 279 14.81 29.45 -0.30
CA TRP A 279 14.12 30.08 0.83
C TRP A 279 13.02 31.05 0.42
N GLU A 280 13.31 31.99 -0.49
CA GLU A 280 12.37 33.06 -0.88
C GLU A 280 11.13 32.49 -1.59
N LEU A 281 11.32 31.60 -2.56
CA LEU A 281 10.24 30.95 -3.31
C LEU A 281 9.34 30.10 -2.39
N LEU A 282 9.95 29.39 -1.44
CA LEU A 282 9.22 28.57 -0.48
C LEU A 282 8.44 29.42 0.53
N CYS A 283 9.03 30.51 1.02
CA CYS A 283 8.34 31.44 1.92
C CYS A 283 7.16 32.14 1.24
N ALA A 284 7.35 32.60 0.00
CA ALA A 284 6.29 33.24 -0.78
C ALA A 284 5.09 32.30 -1.01
N ARG A 285 5.33 31.00 -1.15
CA ARG A 285 4.29 30.01 -1.42
C ARG A 285 3.60 29.45 -0.18
N PHE A 286 4.34 29.25 0.92
CA PHE A 286 3.86 28.46 2.06
C PHE A 286 3.70 29.24 3.36
N VAL A 287 4.14 30.50 3.42
CA VAL A 287 4.27 31.26 4.67
C VAL A 287 3.65 32.67 4.60
N ASP A 288 3.11 33.09 3.45
CA ASP A 288 2.50 34.43 3.24
C ASP A 288 3.35 35.58 3.83
N ILE A 289 4.66 35.55 3.55
CA ILE A 289 5.53 36.70 3.85
C ILE A 289 5.43 37.66 2.66
N PRO A 290 5.06 38.94 2.86
CA PRO A 290 4.99 39.90 1.76
C PRO A 290 6.40 40.24 1.28
N THR A 291 6.85 39.56 0.23
CA THR A 291 8.05 39.94 -0.52
C THR A 291 7.69 40.98 -1.58
N ALA A 292 8.38 42.11 -1.54
CA ALA A 292 8.27 43.18 -2.51
C ALA A 292 8.54 42.67 -3.94
N SER A 293 7.58 42.95 -4.82
CA SER A 293 7.60 42.88 -6.28
C SER A 293 8.80 42.23 -6.96
N VAL A 294 8.61 41.01 -7.46
CA VAL A 294 9.20 40.59 -8.74
C VAL A 294 8.03 40.19 -9.63
N ALA A 295 7.72 41.05 -10.59
CA ALA A 295 6.70 40.80 -11.60
C ALA A 295 7.14 39.61 -12.47
N MET A 296 6.44 38.49 -12.34
CA MET A 296 6.53 37.40 -13.31
C MET A 296 5.76 37.83 -14.56
N SER A 297 6.53 38.16 -15.59
CA SER A 297 6.09 38.20 -16.98
C SER A 297 5.60 36.81 -17.40
N ALA A 298 4.31 36.56 -17.24
CA ALA A 298 3.60 35.45 -17.86
C ALA A 298 3.06 35.91 -19.22
N ALA A 299 3.73 35.49 -20.30
CA ALA A 299 3.14 35.22 -21.62
C ALA A 299 4.26 34.86 -22.60
N THR A 300 4.69 33.60 -22.60
CA THR A 300 5.33 33.02 -23.79
C THR A 300 4.29 32.20 -24.54
N SER A 301 4.06 32.66 -25.76
CA SER A 301 3.27 32.09 -26.84
C SER A 301 3.26 30.56 -26.87
N VAL A 302 2.06 29.99 -26.92
CA VAL A 302 1.82 28.59 -27.26
C VAL A 302 2.31 28.36 -28.70
N ASP A 303 3.41 27.64 -28.83
CA ASP A 303 3.94 27.12 -30.08
C ASP A 303 3.02 25.97 -30.55
N THR A 304 2.21 26.24 -31.58
CA THR A 304 1.20 25.32 -32.13
C THR A 304 1.78 24.22 -33.02
N THR A 305 3.05 23.84 -32.83
CA THR A 305 3.73 22.84 -33.67
C THR A 305 4.07 21.53 -32.95
N ARG A 306 3.68 21.35 -31.68
CA ARG A 306 3.83 20.05 -30.99
C ARG A 306 2.63 19.13 -31.27
N PRO A 307 2.86 17.84 -31.62
CA PRO A 307 1.78 16.88 -31.76
C PRO A 307 1.01 16.79 -30.43
N SER A 308 -0.32 16.81 -30.53
CA SER A 308 -1.22 16.67 -29.38
C SER A 308 -0.86 15.45 -28.54
N PRO A 309 -0.87 15.53 -27.19
CA PRO A 309 -0.67 14.35 -26.35
C PRO A 309 -1.72 13.28 -26.73
N PRO A 310 -1.34 12.00 -26.74
CA PRO A 310 -2.28 10.92 -27.05
C PRO A 310 -3.47 10.99 -26.10
N PRO A 311 -4.68 10.64 -26.58
CA PRO A 311 -5.86 10.73 -25.75
C PRO A 311 -5.72 9.79 -24.54
N MET A 312 -6.04 10.32 -23.35
CA MET A 312 -5.80 9.70 -22.03
C MET A 312 -6.37 8.27 -21.89
N TRP A 313 -7.35 7.88 -22.72
CA TRP A 313 -7.96 6.56 -22.71
C TRP A 313 -7.07 5.46 -23.32
N ASN A 314 -6.10 5.81 -24.18
CA ASN A 314 -5.25 4.81 -24.85
C ASN A 314 -3.92 4.61 -24.09
N PHE A 315 -4.02 3.96 -22.94
CA PHE A 315 -2.91 3.71 -22.02
C PHE A 315 -2.04 2.50 -22.41
N SER A 316 -2.18 1.91 -23.60
CA SER A 316 -1.36 0.76 -24.00
C SER A 316 0.13 1.08 -24.07
N ALA A 317 0.95 0.09 -23.76
CA ALA A 317 2.39 0.10 -24.05
C ALA A 317 2.58 0.32 -25.55
N LYS A 318 3.39 1.30 -25.92
CA LYS A 318 3.50 1.73 -27.32
C LYS A 318 4.39 0.76 -28.09
N SER A 319 3.86 0.20 -29.17
CA SER A 319 4.60 -0.70 -30.07
C SER A 319 5.88 -0.07 -30.63
N ALA A 320 5.89 1.25 -30.84
CA ALA A 320 7.07 2.02 -31.23
C ALA A 320 8.21 1.97 -30.19
N HIS A 321 7.92 1.71 -28.91
CA HIS A 321 8.93 1.66 -27.86
C HIS A 321 9.67 0.32 -27.85
N TYR A 322 9.06 -0.78 -28.31
CA TYR A 322 9.60 -2.13 -28.13
C TYR A 322 10.99 -2.31 -28.74
N SER A 323 11.24 -1.86 -29.97
CA SER A 323 12.57 -1.97 -30.59
C SER A 323 13.64 -1.25 -29.78
N SER A 324 13.34 -0.03 -29.31
CA SER A 324 14.31 0.78 -28.56
C SER A 324 14.59 0.17 -27.18
N VAL A 325 13.57 -0.36 -26.52
CA VAL A 325 13.71 -1.03 -25.21
C VAL A 325 14.48 -2.34 -25.35
N VAL A 326 14.15 -3.18 -26.34
CA VAL A 326 14.87 -4.45 -26.59
C VAL A 326 16.33 -4.16 -26.89
N ARG A 327 16.65 -3.20 -27.77
CA ARG A 327 18.02 -2.76 -28.03
C ARG A 327 18.74 -2.33 -26.76
N HIS A 328 18.12 -1.48 -25.94
CA HIS A 328 18.72 -1.02 -24.68
C HIS A 328 18.99 -2.19 -23.71
N MET A 329 18.10 -3.18 -23.66
CA MET A 329 18.31 -4.38 -22.84
C MET A 329 19.44 -5.27 -23.36
N VAL A 330 19.59 -5.41 -24.68
CA VAL A 330 20.69 -6.16 -25.31
C VAL A 330 22.02 -5.46 -25.05
N GLU A 331 22.12 -4.17 -25.35
CA GLU A 331 23.33 -3.35 -25.15
C GLU A 331 23.75 -3.29 -23.68
N GLY A 332 22.78 -3.21 -22.77
CA GLY A 332 23.00 -3.22 -21.33
C GLY A 332 23.24 -4.60 -20.72
N GLY A 333 23.16 -5.69 -21.49
CA GLY A 333 23.30 -7.06 -21.00
C GLY A 333 22.24 -7.46 -19.96
N LEU A 334 21.06 -6.86 -20.01
CA LEU A 334 19.98 -7.04 -19.02
C LEU A 334 19.13 -8.30 -19.26
N ILE A 335 19.23 -8.89 -20.44
CA ILE A 335 18.55 -10.14 -20.80
C ILE A 335 19.40 -11.30 -20.27
N THR A 336 19.24 -11.60 -18.98
CA THR A 336 20.01 -12.65 -18.29
C THR A 336 19.30 -14.01 -18.30
N ILE A 337 18.00 -14.02 -18.60
CA ILE A 337 17.15 -15.22 -18.58
C ILE A 337 16.34 -15.25 -19.89
N PRO A 338 16.11 -16.41 -20.52
CA PRO A 338 15.45 -16.47 -21.83
C PRO A 338 13.99 -16.00 -21.84
N ARG A 339 13.37 -15.79 -20.67
CA ARG A 339 12.04 -15.19 -20.52
C ARG A 339 12.09 -13.98 -19.60
N THR A 340 11.68 -12.83 -20.12
CA THR A 340 11.68 -11.56 -19.38
C THR A 340 10.37 -10.82 -19.57
N MET A 341 9.75 -10.34 -18.49
CA MET A 341 8.55 -9.52 -18.55
C MET A 341 8.89 -8.04 -18.45
N LEU A 342 8.22 -7.21 -19.23
CA LEU A 342 8.41 -5.77 -19.26
C LEU A 342 7.09 -5.04 -19.06
N TYR A 343 7.12 -3.98 -18.26
CA TYR A 343 6.00 -3.08 -18.03
C TYR A 343 6.39 -1.65 -18.41
N ASP A 344 5.52 -0.99 -19.17
CA ASP A 344 5.61 0.45 -19.42
C ASP A 344 5.05 1.18 -18.19
N LEU A 345 5.93 1.85 -17.42
CA LEU A 345 5.54 2.50 -16.17
C LEU A 345 4.69 3.75 -16.41
N ASP A 346 4.83 4.40 -17.55
CA ASP A 346 4.00 5.56 -17.94
C ASP A 346 2.60 5.09 -18.35
N ALA A 347 2.54 3.97 -19.07
CA ALA A 347 1.30 3.29 -19.41
C ALA A 347 0.51 2.85 -18.16
N ILE A 348 1.19 2.34 -17.12
CA ILE A 348 0.55 1.97 -15.84
C ILE A 348 -0.08 3.20 -15.17
N ASP A 349 0.68 4.29 -15.04
CA ASP A 349 0.19 5.52 -14.42
C ASP A 349 -1.03 6.06 -15.20
N MET A 350 -0.98 6.04 -16.54
CA MET A 350 -2.12 6.40 -17.40
C MET A 350 -3.33 5.45 -17.24
N ALA A 351 -3.10 4.14 -17.08
CA ALA A 351 -4.18 3.16 -16.97
C ALA A 351 -5.03 3.37 -15.71
N PHE A 352 -4.41 3.72 -14.57
CA PHE A 352 -5.16 4.05 -13.36
C PHE A 352 -5.89 5.39 -13.47
N GLN A 353 -5.33 6.38 -14.17
CA GLN A 353 -6.05 7.64 -14.43
C GLN A 353 -7.24 7.43 -15.37
N ALA A 354 -7.08 6.61 -16.41
CA ALA A 354 -8.15 6.22 -17.33
C ALA A 354 -9.24 5.38 -16.64
N LEU A 355 -8.90 4.65 -15.58
CA LEU A 355 -9.85 3.90 -14.76
C LEU A 355 -10.82 4.80 -14.00
N VAL A 356 -10.30 5.87 -13.38
CA VAL A 356 -11.08 6.74 -12.48
C VAL A 356 -11.86 7.80 -13.25
N THR A 357 -11.24 8.41 -14.27
CA THR A 357 -11.75 9.61 -14.96
C THR A 357 -13.19 9.50 -15.49
N PRO A 358 -13.62 8.38 -16.13
CA PRO A 358 -14.95 8.31 -16.74
C PRO A 358 -16.11 8.13 -15.75
N PHE A 359 -15.83 7.72 -14.51
CA PHE A 359 -16.86 7.33 -13.55
C PHE A 359 -17.24 8.48 -12.59
N PRO A 360 -18.51 8.52 -12.11
CA PRO A 360 -18.92 9.47 -11.09
C PRO A 360 -18.16 9.30 -9.74
N PRO A 361 -18.08 10.34 -8.89
CA PRO A 361 -17.30 10.30 -7.64
C PRO A 361 -17.73 9.27 -6.58
N HIS A 362 -18.94 8.70 -6.67
CA HIS A 362 -19.40 7.64 -5.76
C HIS A 362 -18.99 6.23 -6.20
N PHE A 363 -18.24 6.13 -7.30
CA PHE A 363 -17.59 4.89 -7.72
C PHE A 363 -16.23 4.76 -7.04
N GLU A 364 -16.05 3.66 -6.33
CA GLU A 364 -14.75 3.20 -5.83
C GLU A 364 -14.22 2.08 -6.72
N HIS A 365 -12.97 2.16 -7.10
CA HIS A 365 -12.32 1.14 -7.92
C HIS A 365 -11.45 0.24 -7.06
N ARG A 366 -11.52 -1.07 -7.31
CA ARG A 366 -10.67 -2.09 -6.71
C ARG A 366 -9.91 -2.81 -7.82
N PHE A 367 -8.59 -2.86 -7.73
CA PHE A 367 -7.78 -3.64 -8.66
C PHE A 367 -7.76 -5.11 -8.21
N ALA A 368 -8.10 -6.03 -9.11
CA ALA A 368 -8.10 -7.46 -8.79
C ALA A 368 -6.67 -8.01 -8.75
N VAL A 369 -6.21 -8.40 -7.56
CA VAL A 369 -4.83 -8.85 -7.31
C VAL A 369 -4.45 -10.05 -8.18
N ALA A 370 -5.38 -10.99 -8.36
CA ALA A 370 -5.20 -12.16 -9.23
C ALA A 370 -4.88 -11.82 -10.70
N ALA A 371 -5.15 -10.59 -11.15
CA ALA A 371 -4.77 -10.16 -12.50
C ALA A 371 -3.27 -9.82 -12.60
N CYS A 372 -2.69 -9.21 -11.56
CA CYS A 372 -1.27 -8.89 -11.50
C CYS A 372 -0.85 -8.75 -10.01
N PRO A 373 -0.34 -9.82 -9.38
CA PRO A 373 -0.01 -9.81 -7.95
C PRO A 373 1.35 -9.15 -7.64
N LEU A 374 1.97 -8.48 -8.62
CA LEU A 374 3.29 -7.88 -8.48
C LEU A 374 3.25 -6.66 -7.55
N SER A 375 4.10 -6.67 -6.52
CA SER A 375 4.06 -5.65 -5.46
C SER A 375 4.21 -4.21 -5.97
N PHE A 376 5.02 -3.98 -7.00
CA PHE A 376 5.17 -2.64 -7.59
C PHE A 376 3.86 -2.15 -8.23
N PHE A 377 3.13 -3.04 -8.90
CA PHE A 377 1.87 -2.73 -9.58
C PHE A 377 0.77 -2.44 -8.55
N LEU A 378 0.71 -3.25 -7.49
CA LEU A 378 -0.25 -3.05 -6.40
C LEU A 378 0.04 -1.76 -5.61
N ARG A 379 1.31 -1.40 -5.38
CA ARG A 379 1.67 -0.09 -4.80
C ARG A 379 1.18 1.07 -5.65
N ARG A 380 1.29 0.96 -6.98
CA ARG A 380 0.79 1.98 -7.91
C ARG A 380 -0.73 2.14 -7.85
N ALA A 381 -1.47 1.05 -7.69
CA ALA A 381 -2.91 1.12 -7.44
C ALA A 381 -3.21 1.92 -6.14
N ILE A 382 -2.52 1.59 -5.04
CA ILE A 382 -2.70 2.24 -3.74
C ILE A 382 -2.35 3.75 -3.81
N GLU A 383 -1.26 4.11 -4.49
CA GLU A 383 -0.83 5.50 -4.71
C GLU A 383 -1.85 6.32 -5.51
N ASN A 384 -2.63 5.67 -6.39
CA ASN A 384 -3.73 6.28 -7.15
C ASN A 384 -5.09 6.18 -6.43
N ASP A 385 -5.09 5.90 -5.12
CA ASP A 385 -6.29 5.78 -4.29
C ASP A 385 -7.25 4.61 -4.67
N VAL A 386 -6.78 3.68 -5.50
CA VAL A 386 -7.50 2.48 -5.93
C VAL A 386 -7.31 1.37 -4.87
N GLY A 387 -8.40 0.77 -4.41
CA GLY A 387 -8.34 -0.35 -3.47
C GLY A 387 -8.02 -1.68 -4.15
N LEU A 388 -8.11 -2.79 -3.43
CA LEU A 388 -7.72 -4.11 -3.91
C LEU A 388 -8.82 -5.15 -3.72
N THR A 389 -9.02 -6.00 -4.72
CA THR A 389 -9.88 -7.19 -4.62
C THR A 389 -9.00 -8.42 -4.55
N CYS A 390 -9.15 -9.19 -3.49
CA CYS A 390 -8.43 -10.40 -3.18
C CYS A 390 -9.35 -11.61 -3.29
N THR A 391 -8.81 -12.70 -3.83
CA THR A 391 -9.47 -14.00 -4.04
C THR A 391 -8.87 -15.12 -3.20
N SER A 392 -7.78 -14.83 -2.47
CA SER A 392 -7.18 -15.72 -1.48
C SER A 392 -6.73 -14.93 -0.24
N ILE A 393 -6.48 -15.62 0.87
CA ILE A 393 -6.02 -14.99 2.12
C ILE A 393 -4.59 -14.47 1.99
N GLU A 394 -3.75 -15.10 1.17
CA GLU A 394 -2.40 -14.66 0.85
C GLU A 394 -2.42 -13.31 0.13
N GLU A 395 -3.35 -13.12 -0.81
CA GLU A 395 -3.57 -11.84 -1.49
C GLU A 395 -4.02 -10.75 -0.51
N VAL A 396 -4.88 -11.08 0.46
CA VAL A 396 -5.29 -10.15 1.53
C VAL A 396 -4.09 -9.72 2.36
N HIS A 397 -3.28 -10.66 2.85
CA HIS A 397 -2.08 -10.34 3.60
C HIS A 397 -1.04 -9.60 2.74
N HIS A 398 -0.97 -9.87 1.45
CA HIS A 398 -0.10 -9.13 0.55
C HIS A 398 -0.54 -7.66 0.45
N ALA A 399 -1.83 -7.40 0.22
CA ALA A 399 -2.41 -6.07 0.19
C ALA A 399 -2.16 -5.29 1.50
N LEU A 400 -2.37 -5.91 2.65
CA LEU A 400 -2.14 -5.31 3.97
C LEU A 400 -0.66 -4.95 4.18
N ARG A 401 0.28 -5.84 3.82
CA ARG A 401 1.73 -5.60 3.95
C ARG A 401 2.23 -4.47 3.05
N LEU A 402 1.54 -4.22 1.93
CA LEU A 402 1.84 -3.09 1.05
C LEU A 402 1.27 -1.75 1.53
N GLY A 403 0.53 -1.75 2.65
CA GLY A 403 -0.04 -0.54 3.26
C GLY A 403 -1.42 -0.15 2.70
N CYS A 404 -2.12 -1.06 2.00
CA CYS A 404 -3.50 -0.80 1.59
C CYS A 404 -4.40 -0.73 2.83
N ALA A 405 -5.24 0.32 2.92
CA ALA A 405 -6.16 0.47 4.04
C ALA A 405 -7.19 -0.68 4.06
N PRO A 406 -7.47 -1.33 5.21
CA PRO A 406 -8.32 -2.52 5.24
C PRO A 406 -9.71 -2.34 4.62
N HIS A 407 -10.34 -1.18 4.83
CA HIS A 407 -11.65 -0.85 4.25
C HIS A 407 -11.63 -0.64 2.72
N LYS A 408 -10.43 -0.60 2.11
CA LYS A 408 -10.22 -0.60 0.65
C LYS A 408 -9.84 -1.97 0.10
N ILE A 409 -9.86 -3.02 0.93
CA ILE A 409 -9.62 -4.40 0.52
C ILE A 409 -10.95 -5.15 0.56
N VAL A 410 -11.28 -5.87 -0.53
CA VAL A 410 -12.41 -6.81 -0.59
C VAL A 410 -11.87 -8.22 -0.73
N TYR A 411 -12.23 -9.11 0.21
CA TYR A 411 -12.02 -10.54 0.08
C TYR A 411 -13.26 -11.21 -0.51
N THR A 412 -13.15 -11.61 -1.78
CA THR A 412 -14.23 -12.24 -2.55
C THR A 412 -13.70 -13.48 -3.27
N ALA A 413 -14.13 -14.65 -2.82
CA ALA A 413 -13.71 -15.93 -3.38
C ALA A 413 -14.89 -16.90 -3.38
N PRO A 414 -14.95 -17.85 -4.35
CA PRO A 414 -15.99 -18.89 -4.39
C PRO A 414 -16.02 -19.79 -3.15
N HIS A 415 -14.88 -19.91 -2.47
CA HIS A 415 -14.73 -20.66 -1.25
C HIS A 415 -13.72 -19.99 -0.34
N LYS A 416 -14.09 -19.78 0.92
CA LYS A 416 -13.23 -19.26 1.98
C LYS A 416 -13.34 -20.16 3.21
N SER A 417 -12.21 -20.48 3.84
CA SER A 417 -12.24 -21.27 5.07
C SER A 417 -12.76 -20.41 6.25
N PRO A 418 -13.31 -21.02 7.32
CA PRO A 418 -13.72 -20.26 8.51
C PRO A 418 -12.58 -19.45 9.13
N ARG A 419 -11.35 -19.97 9.07
CA ARG A 419 -10.16 -19.28 9.55
C ARG A 419 -9.87 -18.04 8.70
N ASP A 420 -9.88 -18.17 7.37
CA ASP A 420 -9.59 -17.05 6.48
C ASP A 420 -10.64 -15.94 6.59
N ILE A 421 -11.91 -16.32 6.74
CA ILE A 421 -13.01 -15.37 7.01
C ILE A 421 -12.76 -14.62 8.33
N ALA A 422 -12.42 -15.35 9.40
CA ALA A 422 -12.14 -14.75 10.70
C ALA A 422 -10.93 -13.80 10.63
N ASP A 423 -9.85 -14.23 9.98
CA ASP A 423 -8.61 -13.46 9.81
C ASP A 423 -8.83 -12.18 9.00
N ALA A 424 -9.57 -12.26 7.88
CA ALA A 424 -9.93 -11.09 7.08
C ALA A 424 -10.81 -10.10 7.87
N ILE A 425 -11.86 -10.60 8.54
CA ILE A 425 -12.74 -9.76 9.36
C ILE A 425 -11.96 -9.11 10.51
N ASN A 426 -11.05 -9.86 11.15
CA ASN A 426 -10.20 -9.36 12.23
C ASN A 426 -9.27 -8.24 11.77
N ALA A 427 -8.80 -8.30 10.53
CA ALA A 427 -7.97 -7.27 9.91
C ALA A 427 -8.77 -6.03 9.47
N GLY A 428 -10.11 -6.05 9.55
CA GLY A 428 -10.97 -4.96 9.09
C GLY A 428 -11.21 -4.95 7.58
N VAL A 429 -10.97 -6.08 6.91
CA VAL A 429 -11.16 -6.25 5.46
C VAL A 429 -12.62 -6.54 5.13
N GLU A 430 -13.12 -5.99 4.04
CA GLU A 430 -14.49 -6.23 3.58
C GLU A 430 -14.61 -7.66 3.05
N VAL A 431 -15.64 -8.39 3.46
CA VAL A 431 -15.82 -9.80 3.08
C VAL A 431 -17.15 -9.99 2.38
N ASN A 432 -17.11 -10.60 1.20
CA ASN A 432 -18.30 -11.03 0.48
C ASN A 432 -18.53 -12.53 0.66
N ALA A 433 -19.64 -12.90 1.29
CA ALA A 433 -20.10 -14.28 1.36
C ALA A 433 -20.61 -14.72 -0.03
N ASP A 434 -20.08 -15.84 -0.51
CA ASP A 434 -20.39 -16.42 -1.82
C ASP A 434 -21.53 -17.45 -1.72
N SER A 435 -21.80 -17.96 -0.51
CA SER A 435 -22.87 -18.91 -0.21
C SER A 435 -23.57 -18.59 1.12
N PHE A 436 -24.72 -19.23 1.37
CA PHE A 436 -25.39 -19.13 2.67
C PHE A 436 -24.61 -19.82 3.80
N ASP A 437 -23.78 -20.83 3.48
CA ASP A 437 -22.94 -21.51 4.48
C ASP A 437 -21.81 -20.59 4.95
N GLU A 438 -21.19 -19.83 4.03
CA GLU A 438 -20.23 -18.79 4.41
C GLU A 438 -20.88 -17.66 5.21
N LEU A 439 -22.12 -17.28 4.88
CA LEU A 439 -22.86 -16.31 5.68
C LEU A 439 -23.07 -16.82 7.11
N GLU A 440 -23.36 -18.10 7.28
CA GLU A 440 -23.52 -18.72 8.61
C GLU A 440 -22.22 -18.74 9.41
N ILE A 441 -21.08 -18.98 8.75
CA ILE A 441 -19.74 -18.87 9.35
C ILE A 441 -19.49 -17.42 9.80
N ILE A 442 -19.77 -16.43 8.95
CA ILE A 442 -19.63 -15.01 9.30
C ILE A 442 -20.55 -14.66 10.48
N ARG A 443 -21.80 -15.13 10.47
CA ARG A 443 -22.76 -14.92 11.55
C ARG A 443 -22.27 -15.49 12.87
N THR A 444 -21.70 -16.69 12.86
CA THR A 444 -21.12 -17.32 14.05
C THR A 444 -19.94 -16.49 14.59
N HIS A 445 -19.02 -16.07 13.71
CA HIS A 445 -17.88 -15.23 14.10
C HIS A 445 -18.31 -13.85 14.61
N ALA A 446 -19.30 -13.24 13.96
CA ALA A 446 -19.92 -11.99 14.38
C ALA A 446 -20.52 -12.12 15.78
N GLN A 447 -21.31 -13.17 16.02
CA GLN A 447 -21.90 -13.45 17.33
C GLN A 447 -20.83 -13.66 18.41
N GLN A 448 -19.76 -14.40 18.12
CA GLN A 448 -18.64 -14.55 19.07
C GLN A 448 -17.99 -13.21 19.41
N ARG A 449 -17.85 -12.32 18.43
CA ARG A 449 -17.36 -10.95 18.65
C ARG A 449 -18.31 -10.15 19.53
N PHE A 450 -19.62 -10.24 19.27
CA PHE A 450 -20.65 -9.54 20.02
C PHE A 450 -20.86 -10.12 21.44
N GLN A 451 -20.55 -11.40 21.66
CA GLN A 451 -20.69 -12.12 22.94
C GLN A 451 -19.42 -12.15 23.78
N SER A 452 -18.33 -11.52 23.33
CA SER A 452 -17.12 -11.32 24.14
C SER A 452 -17.51 -10.74 25.51
N ASN A 453 -17.13 -11.40 26.60
CA ASN A 453 -17.37 -10.98 28.00
C ASN A 453 -16.73 -9.62 28.36
N PHE A 454 -16.00 -9.01 27.42
CA PHE A 454 -15.46 -7.67 27.50
C PHE A 454 -15.81 -6.89 26.23
N PRO A 455 -17.08 -6.49 26.02
CA PRO A 455 -17.48 -5.71 24.85
C PRO A 455 -16.69 -4.39 24.72
N GLU A 456 -16.12 -3.94 25.83
CA GLU A 456 -15.29 -2.73 25.96
C GLU A 456 -13.79 -2.96 25.64
N CYS A 457 -13.26 -4.18 25.72
CA CYS A 457 -11.86 -4.47 25.37
C CYS A 457 -11.66 -4.86 23.90
N THR A 458 -12.75 -4.93 23.15
CA THR A 458 -12.73 -5.09 21.70
C THR A 458 -12.31 -3.75 21.06
N PRO A 459 -11.23 -3.69 20.25
CA PRO A 459 -10.79 -2.46 19.59
C PRO A 459 -11.95 -1.73 18.92
N ARG A 460 -11.95 -0.39 18.79
CA ARG A 460 -13.07 0.38 18.20
C ARG A 460 -13.58 -0.09 16.81
N TYR A 461 -12.83 -0.92 16.09
CA TYR A 461 -13.27 -1.61 14.88
C TYR A 461 -13.94 -2.98 15.11
N ALA A 462 -14.24 -3.33 16.35
CA ALA A 462 -14.84 -4.59 16.74
C ALA A 462 -16.25 -4.42 17.36
N GLY A 463 -16.75 -3.19 17.45
CA GLY A 463 -18.19 -2.93 17.64
C GLY A 463 -18.97 -2.90 16.32
N GLU A 464 -18.31 -2.54 15.21
CA GLU A 464 -18.87 -2.60 13.86
C GLU A 464 -18.03 -3.59 13.05
N LEU A 465 -18.68 -4.62 12.51
CA LEU A 465 -18.03 -5.49 11.54
C LEU A 465 -17.56 -4.65 10.34
N PRO A 466 -16.45 -5.02 9.67
CA PRO A 466 -16.15 -4.45 8.37
C PRO A 466 -17.34 -4.71 7.43
N ARG A 467 -17.45 -3.95 6.34
CA ARG A 467 -18.59 -4.10 5.42
C ARG A 467 -18.68 -5.55 4.95
N ILE A 468 -19.76 -6.22 5.34
CA ILE A 468 -20.06 -7.57 4.88
C ILE A 468 -21.06 -7.49 3.75
N GLY A 469 -20.75 -8.20 2.67
CA GLY A 469 -21.62 -8.31 1.51
C GLY A 469 -22.07 -9.73 1.22
N LEU A 470 -23.15 -9.83 0.44
CA LEU A 470 -23.61 -11.08 -0.16
C LEU A 470 -23.40 -11.02 -1.66
N ARG A 471 -22.75 -12.05 -2.19
CA ARG A 471 -22.48 -12.16 -3.62
C ARG A 471 -23.56 -12.98 -4.31
N VAL A 472 -24.17 -12.39 -5.33
CA VAL A 472 -25.30 -12.97 -6.07
C VAL A 472 -24.94 -13.25 -7.52
N HIS A 473 -25.43 -14.37 -8.03
CA HIS A 473 -25.26 -14.73 -9.43
C HIS A 473 -26.35 -14.04 -10.27
N ALA A 474 -25.97 -12.96 -10.95
CA ALA A 474 -26.86 -12.13 -11.76
C ALA A 474 -26.39 -12.06 -13.23
N CYS A 475 -26.33 -13.23 -13.89
CA CYS A 475 -25.93 -13.34 -15.29
C CYS A 475 -27.13 -13.69 -16.19
N LEU A 476 -27.08 -13.24 -17.45
CA LEU A 476 -28.13 -13.47 -18.47
C LEU A 476 -28.24 -14.94 -18.93
N HIS A 477 -27.27 -15.79 -18.59
CA HIS A 477 -27.26 -17.20 -18.97
C HIS A 477 -28.08 -18.04 -17.98
N THR A 478 -29.16 -18.67 -18.45
CA THR A 478 -30.10 -19.45 -17.63
C THR A 478 -29.91 -20.96 -17.69
N THR A 479 -29.04 -21.49 -18.56
CA THR A 479 -28.78 -22.94 -18.67
C THR A 479 -27.58 -23.36 -17.80
N ALA A 480 -27.87 -24.06 -16.71
CA ALA A 480 -26.88 -24.70 -15.84
C ALA A 480 -26.13 -25.82 -16.58
N PRO A 481 -24.79 -25.91 -16.43
CA PRO A 481 -24.30 -26.99 -15.57
C PRO A 481 -23.03 -26.67 -14.73
N LYS A 482 -22.57 -25.41 -14.63
CA LYS A 482 -21.37 -25.05 -13.82
C LYS A 482 -21.50 -23.75 -13.03
N TRP A 483 -22.65 -23.54 -12.37
CA TRP A 483 -22.70 -22.50 -11.33
C TRP A 483 -21.73 -22.92 -10.21
N SER A 484 -20.74 -22.08 -9.93
CA SER A 484 -19.76 -22.34 -8.87
C SER A 484 -19.47 -21.09 -8.04
N VAL A 485 -20.12 -19.96 -8.36
CA VAL A 485 -19.80 -18.65 -7.80
C VAL A 485 -21.07 -17.82 -7.61
N GLY A 486 -21.25 -17.33 -6.39
CA GLY A 486 -22.36 -16.49 -5.95
C GLY A 486 -23.67 -17.24 -5.77
N ILE A 487 -24.56 -16.66 -4.96
CA ILE A 487 -25.89 -17.20 -4.64
C ILE A 487 -26.81 -17.06 -5.86
N PRO A 488 -27.37 -18.15 -6.41
CA PRO A 488 -28.30 -18.09 -7.55
C PRO A 488 -29.59 -17.35 -7.19
N LEU A 489 -30.05 -16.41 -8.03
CA LEU A 489 -31.25 -15.60 -7.80
C LEU A 489 -32.58 -16.32 -8.15
N THR A 490 -32.76 -17.55 -7.67
CA THR A 490 -34.06 -18.24 -7.73
C THR A 490 -35.09 -17.53 -6.83
N LYS A 491 -36.39 -17.70 -7.06
CA LYS A 491 -37.45 -17.13 -6.19
C LYS A 491 -37.21 -17.47 -4.71
N ARG A 492 -36.82 -18.70 -4.41
CA ARG A 492 -36.50 -19.19 -3.06
C ARG A 492 -35.28 -18.47 -2.47
N ASN A 493 -34.20 -18.36 -3.22
CA ASN A 493 -32.97 -17.73 -2.72
C ASN A 493 -33.12 -16.21 -2.60
N ARG A 494 -33.87 -15.57 -3.50
CA ARG A 494 -34.19 -14.14 -3.41
C ARG A 494 -34.92 -13.81 -2.11
N ALA A 495 -35.93 -14.61 -1.73
CA ALA A 495 -36.60 -14.47 -0.43
C ALA A 495 -35.62 -14.69 0.75
N LYS A 496 -34.74 -15.70 0.67
CA LYS A 496 -33.71 -15.92 1.69
C LYS A 496 -32.71 -14.77 1.82
N LEU A 497 -32.33 -14.13 0.72
CA LEU A 497 -31.45 -12.97 0.72
C LEU A 497 -32.12 -11.79 1.43
N VAL A 498 -33.37 -11.47 1.07
CA VAL A 498 -34.13 -10.40 1.75
C VAL A 498 -34.25 -10.67 3.24
N GLN A 499 -34.58 -11.91 3.62
CA GLN A 499 -34.63 -12.32 5.03
C GLN A 499 -33.27 -12.19 5.73
N ALA A 500 -32.16 -12.56 5.07
CA ALA A 500 -30.83 -12.46 5.64
C ALA A 500 -30.45 -11.01 5.99
N PHE A 501 -30.78 -10.04 5.12
CA PHE A 501 -30.57 -8.62 5.38
C PHE A 501 -31.47 -8.06 6.48
N HIS A 502 -32.68 -8.60 6.63
CA HIS A 502 -33.57 -8.27 7.73
C HIS A 502 -33.03 -8.78 9.07
N ASP A 503 -32.59 -10.04 9.12
CA ASP A 503 -32.16 -10.70 10.36
C ASP A 503 -30.76 -10.29 10.82
N ASN A 504 -29.94 -9.74 9.92
CA ASN A 504 -28.55 -9.39 10.18
C ASN A 504 -28.26 -7.93 9.77
N PRO A 505 -28.47 -6.96 10.68
CA PRO A 505 -28.32 -5.53 10.37
C PRO A 505 -26.93 -5.11 9.88
N TRP A 506 -25.91 -5.92 10.16
CA TRP A 506 -24.51 -5.69 9.78
C TRP A 506 -24.18 -6.07 8.33
N ILE A 507 -25.11 -6.68 7.58
CA ILE A 507 -24.93 -6.94 6.16
C ILE A 507 -25.33 -5.69 5.38
N THR A 508 -24.36 -5.06 4.70
CA THR A 508 -24.58 -3.77 4.02
C THR A 508 -24.15 -3.78 2.55
N GLY A 509 -23.56 -4.87 2.06
CA GLY A 509 -23.05 -4.99 0.69
C GLY A 509 -23.82 -5.99 -0.17
N LEU A 510 -24.01 -5.66 -1.44
CA LEU A 510 -24.39 -6.62 -2.48
C LEU A 510 -23.31 -6.66 -3.55
N ALA A 511 -22.86 -7.85 -3.93
CA ALA A 511 -21.85 -8.04 -4.96
C ALA A 511 -22.37 -8.90 -6.11
N VAL A 512 -22.00 -8.58 -7.34
CA VAL A 512 -22.31 -9.41 -8.50
C VAL A 512 -21.22 -10.47 -8.69
N ALA A 513 -21.61 -11.74 -8.75
CA ALA A 513 -20.79 -12.78 -9.36
C ALA A 513 -20.95 -12.70 -10.88
N CYS A 514 -20.11 -11.88 -11.53
CA CYS A 514 -20.10 -11.79 -12.98
C CYS A 514 -19.48 -13.06 -13.59
N CYS A 515 -20.18 -13.65 -14.55
CA CYS A 515 -19.64 -14.71 -15.39
C CYS A 515 -18.81 -14.10 -16.51
N ALA A 516 -17.69 -14.75 -16.84
CA ALA A 516 -16.88 -14.41 -18.00
C ALA A 516 -17.51 -14.87 -19.32
N GLU A 517 -18.57 -15.69 -19.29
CA GLU A 517 -19.24 -16.17 -20.50
C GLU A 517 -20.49 -15.31 -20.76
N CYS A 518 -20.63 -14.83 -22.00
CA CYS A 518 -21.79 -14.07 -22.46
C CYS A 518 -22.68 -14.91 -23.38
N PRO A 519 -24.01 -14.79 -23.26
CA PRO A 519 -24.93 -15.34 -24.26
C PRO A 519 -24.66 -14.79 -25.66
N ILE A 520 -25.03 -15.55 -26.68
CA ILE A 520 -24.91 -15.14 -28.09
C ILE A 520 -25.66 -13.82 -28.29
N GLY A 521 -24.99 -12.83 -28.90
CA GLY A 521 -25.55 -11.50 -29.19
C GLY A 521 -25.53 -10.51 -28.02
N VAL A 522 -24.97 -10.90 -26.86
CA VAL A 522 -24.80 -10.01 -25.70
C VAL A 522 -23.34 -9.63 -25.56
N THR A 523 -23.04 -8.34 -25.49
CA THR A 523 -21.68 -7.85 -25.23
C THR A 523 -21.31 -7.98 -23.75
N PRO A 524 -20.01 -8.08 -23.41
CA PRO A 524 -19.58 -8.11 -22.01
C PRO A 524 -20.03 -6.89 -21.20
N MET A 525 -20.04 -5.71 -21.83
CA MET A 525 -20.50 -4.47 -21.22
C MET A 525 -22.00 -4.54 -20.87
N GLN A 526 -22.84 -5.05 -21.77
CA GLN A 526 -24.28 -5.26 -21.52
C GLN A 526 -24.53 -6.28 -20.41
N GLN A 527 -23.71 -7.33 -20.30
CA GLN A 527 -23.80 -8.30 -19.20
C GLN A 527 -23.48 -7.66 -17.85
N LEU A 528 -22.44 -6.83 -17.77
CA LEU A 528 -22.10 -6.09 -16.54
C LEU A 528 -23.21 -5.09 -16.18
N ALA A 529 -23.75 -4.37 -17.16
CA ALA A 529 -24.87 -3.45 -16.94
C ALA A 529 -26.15 -4.19 -16.51
N HIS A 530 -26.42 -5.37 -17.05
CA HIS A 530 -27.50 -6.23 -16.58
C HIS A 530 -27.31 -6.62 -15.11
N GLY A 531 -26.11 -7.07 -14.74
CA GLY A 531 -25.77 -7.39 -13.35
C GLY A 531 -25.99 -6.20 -12.43
N ALA A 532 -25.54 -5.01 -12.84
CA ALA A 532 -25.74 -3.75 -12.11
C ALA A 532 -27.23 -3.43 -11.90
N ARG A 533 -28.05 -3.57 -12.95
CA ARG A 533 -29.50 -3.37 -12.85
C ARG A 533 -30.14 -4.35 -11.86
N VAL A 534 -29.78 -5.63 -11.93
CA VAL A 534 -30.33 -6.67 -11.05
C VAL A 534 -30.01 -6.40 -9.57
N VAL A 535 -28.76 -6.04 -9.24
CA VAL A 535 -28.42 -5.72 -7.83
C VAL A 535 -29.03 -4.41 -7.37
N CYS A 536 -29.20 -3.40 -8.25
CA CYS A 536 -29.95 -2.19 -7.92
C CYS A 536 -31.43 -2.49 -7.61
N GLU A 537 -32.07 -3.38 -8.38
CA GLU A 537 -33.45 -3.81 -8.13
C GLU A 537 -33.57 -4.59 -6.82
N LEU A 538 -32.65 -5.53 -6.58
CA LEU A 538 -32.60 -6.31 -5.35
C LEU A 538 -32.33 -5.42 -4.12
N ALA A 539 -31.45 -4.43 -4.24
CA ALA A 539 -31.18 -3.48 -3.16
C ALA A 539 -32.43 -2.69 -2.77
N LYS A 540 -33.23 -2.25 -3.74
CA LYS A 540 -34.50 -1.55 -3.48
C LYS A 540 -35.52 -2.45 -2.79
N GLU A 541 -35.59 -3.72 -3.19
CA GLU A 541 -36.46 -4.70 -2.53
C GLU A 541 -36.04 -4.96 -1.09
N ILE A 542 -34.74 -5.11 -0.83
CA ILE A 542 -34.20 -5.28 0.52
C ILE A 542 -34.52 -4.05 1.38
N ASP A 543 -34.21 -2.86 0.88
CA ASP A 543 -34.43 -1.62 1.64
C ASP A 543 -35.92 -1.39 1.93
N ALA A 544 -36.81 -1.71 0.98
CA ALA A 544 -38.25 -1.66 1.19
C ALA A 544 -38.74 -2.69 2.22
N ALA A 545 -38.17 -3.90 2.23
CA ALA A 545 -38.54 -4.96 3.17
C ALA A 545 -38.04 -4.68 4.60
N VAL A 546 -36.86 -4.08 4.73
CA VAL A 546 -36.28 -3.70 6.03
C VAL A 546 -36.88 -2.38 6.56
N GLY A 547 -37.30 -1.47 5.67
CA GLY A 547 -37.86 -0.17 6.01
C GLY A 547 -36.82 0.96 6.18
N GLU A 548 -35.56 0.72 5.80
CA GLU A 548 -34.47 1.71 5.80
C GLU A 548 -33.48 1.43 4.64
N ASP A 549 -32.59 2.38 4.31
CA ASP A 549 -31.54 2.19 3.31
C ASP A 549 -30.45 1.22 3.82
N ARG A 550 -30.73 -0.08 3.92
CA ARG A 550 -29.83 -1.12 4.44
C ARG A 550 -28.63 -1.35 3.53
N VAL A 551 -28.83 -1.41 2.22
CA VAL A 551 -27.76 -1.67 1.25
C VAL A 551 -26.97 -0.39 0.99
N LYS A 552 -25.73 -0.34 1.51
CA LYS A 552 -24.81 0.80 1.37
C LYS A 552 -23.81 0.65 0.23
N VAL A 553 -23.45 -0.57 -0.14
CA VAL A 553 -22.45 -0.84 -1.19
C VAL A 553 -23.02 -1.76 -2.26
N LEU A 554 -22.83 -1.37 -3.52
CA LEU A 554 -23.13 -2.19 -4.71
C LEU A 554 -21.82 -2.49 -5.44
N ASN A 555 -21.31 -3.70 -5.30
CA ASN A 555 -20.14 -4.16 -6.02
C ASN A 555 -20.56 -4.81 -7.34
N LEU A 556 -20.24 -4.16 -8.45
CA LEU A 556 -20.58 -4.59 -9.80
C LEU A 556 -19.64 -5.69 -10.33
N GLY A 557 -18.62 -6.06 -9.56
CA GLY A 557 -17.54 -6.93 -9.99
C GLY A 557 -16.70 -6.29 -11.10
N GLY A 558 -15.90 -7.11 -11.75
CA GLY A 558 -15.12 -6.72 -12.92
C GLY A 558 -14.79 -7.87 -13.87
N ARG A 559 -15.17 -9.10 -13.51
CA ARG A 559 -15.01 -10.28 -14.37
C ARG A 559 -15.95 -10.16 -15.58
N GLY A 560 -15.39 -9.88 -16.75
CA GLY A 560 -16.12 -9.80 -18.01
C GLY A 560 -15.62 -8.68 -18.92
N LEU A 561 -15.16 -7.56 -18.34
CA LEU A 561 -14.52 -6.51 -19.12
C LEU A 561 -13.05 -6.85 -19.36
N THR A 562 -12.70 -7.12 -20.61
CA THR A 562 -11.32 -7.40 -21.05
C THR A 562 -10.95 -6.41 -22.14
N ALA A 563 -9.69 -5.97 -22.16
CA ALA A 563 -9.16 -5.23 -23.30
C ALA A 563 -9.10 -6.13 -24.54
N ASN A 564 -9.11 -5.52 -25.73
CA ASN A 564 -8.84 -6.15 -27.01
C ASN A 564 -7.37 -6.58 -27.14
N PHE A 565 -7.11 -7.61 -27.93
CA PHE A 565 -5.74 -8.12 -28.18
C PHE A 565 -5.31 -7.99 -29.63
N GLU A 566 -6.22 -7.53 -30.51
CA GLU A 566 -6.04 -7.49 -31.96
C GLU A 566 -5.32 -6.20 -32.43
N SER A 567 -5.31 -5.15 -31.61
CA SER A 567 -4.69 -3.87 -31.94
C SER A 567 -3.98 -3.22 -30.75
N ASP A 568 -3.14 -2.23 -31.03
CA ASP A 568 -2.45 -1.43 -30.02
C ASP A 568 -3.41 -0.56 -29.20
N ASP A 569 -4.54 -0.14 -29.79
CA ASP A 569 -5.50 0.72 -29.10
C ASP A 569 -6.23 -0.02 -27.99
N VAL A 570 -6.49 0.65 -26.88
CA VAL A 570 -7.35 0.14 -25.80
C VAL A 570 -8.82 0.24 -26.22
N SER A 571 -9.47 -0.91 -26.40
CA SER A 571 -10.91 -1.02 -26.62
C SER A 571 -11.49 -2.27 -25.94
N PRO A 572 -12.78 -2.28 -25.55
CA PRO A 572 -13.66 -1.11 -25.45
C PRO A 572 -13.15 -0.11 -24.40
N THR A 573 -13.57 1.16 -24.48
CA THR A 573 -13.19 2.18 -23.50
C THR A 573 -14.11 2.16 -22.28
N LEU A 574 -13.61 2.61 -21.12
CA LEU A 574 -14.45 2.74 -19.93
C LEU A 574 -15.53 3.82 -20.09
N ALA A 575 -15.33 4.81 -20.97
CA ALA A 575 -16.35 5.79 -21.32
C ALA A 575 -17.53 5.13 -22.06
N GLU A 576 -17.24 4.25 -23.03
CA GLU A 576 -18.26 3.44 -23.71
C GLU A 576 -19.02 2.57 -22.70
N PHE A 577 -18.31 1.98 -21.72
CA PHE A 577 -18.96 1.20 -20.68
C PHE A 577 -19.89 2.06 -19.80
N VAL A 578 -19.48 3.28 -19.43
CA VAL A 578 -20.33 4.23 -18.71
C VAL A 578 -21.57 4.60 -19.52
N ASP A 579 -21.47 4.73 -20.84
CA ASP A 579 -22.63 4.98 -21.71
C ASP A 579 -23.58 3.78 -21.77
N VAL A 580 -23.06 2.55 -21.76
CA VAL A 580 -23.88 1.34 -21.60
C VAL A 580 -24.59 1.34 -20.25
N LEU A 581 -23.91 1.73 -19.15
CA LEU A 581 -24.54 1.86 -17.84
C LEU A 581 -25.66 2.91 -17.82
N LYS A 582 -25.51 4.04 -18.53
CA LYS A 582 -26.56 5.06 -18.66
C LYS A 582 -27.82 4.51 -19.32
N ASN A 583 -27.66 3.67 -20.34
CA ASN A 583 -28.79 3.11 -21.09
C ASN A 583 -29.46 1.94 -20.35
N ASP A 584 -28.65 1.00 -19.84
CA ASP A 584 -29.15 -0.28 -19.36
C ASP A 584 -29.36 -0.33 -17.84
N ALA A 585 -28.66 0.52 -17.08
CA ALA A 585 -28.72 0.56 -15.62
C ALA A 585 -28.60 1.99 -15.03
N PRO A 586 -29.37 3.00 -15.50
CA PRO A 586 -29.17 4.41 -15.15
C PRO A 586 -29.17 4.68 -13.63
N LYS A 587 -29.97 3.91 -12.89
CA LYS A 587 -30.11 4.02 -11.44
C LYS A 587 -28.81 3.78 -10.65
N VAL A 588 -27.80 3.11 -11.23
CA VAL A 588 -26.50 2.90 -10.58
C VAL A 588 -25.63 4.16 -10.61
N LEU A 589 -25.89 5.06 -11.56
CA LEU A 589 -25.18 6.33 -11.73
C LEU A 589 -25.79 7.46 -10.87
N GLU A 590 -27.02 7.28 -10.38
CA GLU A 590 -27.70 8.24 -9.51
C GLU A 590 -27.20 8.13 -8.06
N ARG A 591 -26.87 9.26 -7.41
CA ARG A 591 -26.44 9.29 -6.01
C ARG A 591 -27.59 9.29 -4.98
N ASN A 592 -28.83 9.04 -5.42
CA ASN A 592 -30.05 9.34 -4.69
C ASN A 592 -30.18 8.70 -3.28
N ASN A 593 -29.48 7.59 -3.01
CA ASN A 593 -29.54 6.89 -1.72
C ASN A 593 -28.19 6.84 -0.98
N GLY A 594 -27.20 7.65 -1.40
CA GLY A 594 -25.88 7.69 -0.74
C GLY A 594 -25.05 6.39 -0.83
N ARG A 595 -25.39 5.48 -1.77
CA ARG A 595 -24.67 4.22 -1.95
C ARG A 595 -23.32 4.43 -2.63
N THR A 596 -22.33 3.65 -2.22
CA THR A 596 -21.05 3.50 -2.92
C THR A 596 -21.17 2.39 -3.96
N VAL A 597 -20.67 2.62 -5.15
CA VAL A 597 -20.58 1.60 -6.21
C VAL A 597 -19.14 1.14 -6.32
N VAL A 598 -18.90 -0.17 -6.32
CA VAL A 598 -17.55 -0.74 -6.41
C VAL A 598 -17.38 -1.49 -7.73
N THR A 599 -16.21 -1.36 -8.35
CA THR A 599 -15.82 -2.11 -9.56
C THR A 599 -14.50 -2.83 -9.36
N GLU A 600 -14.27 -3.95 -10.07
CA GLU A 600 -13.12 -4.85 -9.82
C GLU A 600 -12.25 -5.11 -11.08
N TYR A 601 -11.92 -4.06 -11.84
CA TYR A 601 -11.22 -4.19 -13.13
C TYR A 601 -9.71 -4.41 -12.98
N GLY A 602 -9.28 -5.68 -12.85
CA GLY A 602 -7.86 -6.05 -12.86
C GLY A 602 -7.29 -6.22 -14.27
N SER A 603 -7.70 -7.29 -14.97
CA SER A 603 -7.11 -7.67 -16.26
C SER A 603 -7.26 -6.62 -17.35
N TYR A 604 -8.35 -5.84 -17.34
CA TYR A 604 -8.53 -4.71 -18.27
C TYR A 604 -7.42 -3.67 -18.14
N VAL A 605 -7.07 -3.30 -16.89
CA VAL A 605 -6.07 -2.28 -16.58
C VAL A 605 -4.66 -2.81 -16.84
N SER A 606 -4.38 -4.07 -16.47
CA SER A 606 -3.02 -4.59 -16.51
C SER A 606 -2.61 -5.26 -17.83
N ALA A 607 -3.54 -5.69 -18.71
CA ALA A 607 -3.17 -6.46 -19.90
C ALA A 607 -2.29 -5.67 -20.88
N LYS A 608 -2.73 -4.47 -21.29
CA LYS A 608 -2.09 -3.68 -22.35
C LYS A 608 -0.84 -2.91 -21.94
N VAL A 609 -0.50 -2.90 -20.65
CA VAL A 609 0.63 -2.12 -20.11
C VAL A 609 1.91 -2.94 -19.97
N GLY A 610 1.84 -4.24 -20.24
CA GLY A 610 2.98 -5.16 -20.15
C GLY A 610 3.08 -6.10 -21.35
N TRP A 611 4.29 -6.60 -21.57
CA TRP A 611 4.64 -7.51 -22.66
C TRP A 611 5.76 -8.47 -22.22
N THR A 612 5.90 -9.61 -22.92
CA THR A 612 6.88 -10.65 -22.57
C THR A 612 7.88 -10.82 -23.71
N LEU A 613 9.16 -10.80 -23.38
CA LEU A 613 10.29 -11.08 -24.26
C LEU A 613 10.74 -12.53 -24.07
N HIS A 614 10.86 -13.28 -25.16
CA HIS A 614 11.42 -14.63 -25.20
C HIS A 614 12.65 -14.66 -26.10
N GLN A 615 13.75 -15.24 -25.63
CA GLN A 615 14.89 -15.58 -26.46
C GLN A 615 14.66 -16.95 -27.12
N VAL A 616 15.02 -17.05 -28.39
CA VAL A 616 14.85 -18.28 -29.18
C VAL A 616 16.00 -19.24 -28.87
N ASP A 617 15.66 -20.39 -28.29
CA ASP A 617 16.64 -21.39 -27.86
C ASP A 617 17.23 -22.15 -29.05
N CYS A 618 16.37 -22.62 -29.95
CA CYS A 618 16.75 -23.21 -31.23
C CYS A 618 15.62 -23.18 -32.25
N VAL A 619 15.97 -23.33 -33.53
CA VAL A 619 15.04 -23.52 -34.64
C VAL A 619 15.32 -24.90 -35.24
N ARG A 620 14.28 -25.72 -35.42
CA ARG A 620 14.35 -27.04 -36.03
C ARG A 620 13.57 -27.03 -37.33
N GLU A 621 14.16 -27.55 -38.39
CA GLU A 621 13.49 -27.69 -39.68
C GLU A 621 12.91 -29.09 -39.80
N SER A 622 11.65 -29.19 -40.22
CA SER A 622 11.00 -30.45 -40.56
C SER A 622 10.56 -30.41 -42.01
N SER A 623 11.21 -31.23 -42.85
CA SER A 623 10.69 -31.62 -44.17
C SER A 623 9.82 -32.86 -44.00
N SER A 624 8.55 -32.82 -44.41
CA SER A 624 7.74 -34.05 -44.46
C SER A 624 8.39 -35.05 -45.42
N PRO A 625 8.63 -36.31 -45.04
CA PRO A 625 8.97 -37.35 -45.99
C PRO A 625 7.66 -37.84 -46.62
N VAL A 626 7.27 -37.27 -47.75
CA VAL A 626 6.29 -37.89 -48.66
C VAL A 626 6.88 -37.86 -50.05
N ASP A 627 6.93 -39.05 -50.64
CA ASP A 627 7.50 -39.36 -51.95
C ASP A 627 6.97 -38.44 -53.08
N ASP A 628 7.87 -38.07 -53.99
CA ASP A 628 7.62 -37.69 -55.39
C ASP A 628 6.75 -36.47 -55.74
N VAL A 629 6.97 -35.30 -55.13
CA VAL A 629 6.65 -34.00 -55.79
C VAL A 629 7.75 -32.97 -55.50
N GLU A 630 8.37 -32.44 -56.56
CA GLU A 630 9.31 -31.31 -56.56
C GLU A 630 8.61 -29.98 -56.19
N ASP A 631 8.06 -29.86 -54.98
CA ASP A 631 7.60 -28.58 -54.44
C ASP A 631 8.35 -28.27 -53.14
N ASP A 632 9.28 -27.31 -53.20
CA ASP A 632 10.03 -26.71 -52.07
C ASP A 632 9.13 -26.01 -51.02
N GLU A 633 7.79 -26.15 -51.09
CA GLU A 633 6.83 -25.31 -50.36
C GLU A 633 6.38 -25.82 -48.99
N HIS A 634 6.92 -26.94 -48.47
CA HIS A 634 6.47 -27.51 -47.18
C HIS A 634 7.59 -27.71 -46.14
N VAL A 635 8.54 -26.77 -46.04
CA VAL A 635 9.46 -26.69 -44.90
C VAL A 635 8.75 -26.02 -43.71
N LEU A 636 8.51 -26.76 -42.63
CA LEU A 636 7.96 -26.22 -41.39
C LEU A 636 9.09 -25.95 -40.38
N ASN A 637 9.26 -24.68 -40.01
CA ASN A 637 10.24 -24.29 -38.99
C ASN A 637 9.59 -24.34 -37.60
N MET A 638 10.11 -25.20 -36.73
CA MET A 638 9.76 -25.26 -35.32
C MET A 638 10.70 -24.38 -34.50
N VAL A 639 10.17 -23.30 -33.92
CA VAL A 639 10.90 -22.34 -33.09
C VAL A 639 10.70 -22.71 -31.63
N VAL A 640 11.77 -23.13 -30.94
CA VAL A 640 11.70 -23.55 -29.54
C VAL A 640 11.98 -22.37 -28.61
N VAL A 641 11.08 -22.15 -27.66
CA VAL A 641 11.19 -21.14 -26.59
C VAL A 641 10.99 -21.76 -25.22
N GLN A 642 11.42 -21.05 -24.17
CA GLN A 642 11.16 -21.43 -22.78
C GLN A 642 9.65 -21.52 -22.46
N PRO A 643 9.28 -22.32 -21.43
CA PRO A 643 7.91 -22.45 -20.96
C PRO A 643 7.25 -21.13 -20.58
N ASP A 644 6.18 -20.79 -21.30
CA ASP A 644 5.28 -19.71 -20.94
C ASP A 644 3.84 -20.06 -21.25
N ASP A 645 3.05 -20.24 -20.20
CA ASP A 645 1.61 -20.45 -20.34
C ASP A 645 0.95 -19.29 -21.08
N ALA A 646 1.42 -18.05 -20.95
CA ALA A 646 0.87 -16.86 -21.62
C ALA A 646 0.95 -16.95 -23.16
N PHE A 647 1.97 -17.64 -23.67
CA PHE A 647 2.17 -17.81 -25.10
C PHE A 647 1.12 -18.73 -25.73
N PHE A 648 0.71 -19.75 -24.98
CA PHE A 648 -0.19 -20.82 -25.42
C PHE A 648 -1.58 -20.76 -24.78
N THR A 649 -1.82 -19.83 -23.85
CA THR A 649 -3.16 -19.58 -23.34
C THR A 649 -3.95 -18.89 -24.43
N THR A 650 -4.99 -19.57 -24.85
CA THR A 650 -6.03 -18.99 -25.67
C THR A 650 -6.84 -18.03 -24.81
N VAL A 651 -6.73 -16.73 -25.08
CA VAL A 651 -7.51 -15.73 -24.35
C VAL A 651 -8.95 -15.84 -24.84
N ARG A 652 -9.78 -16.55 -24.08
CA ARG A 652 -11.22 -16.59 -24.32
C ARG A 652 -11.82 -15.26 -23.88
N THR A 653 -12.18 -14.42 -24.85
CA THR A 653 -13.09 -13.30 -24.58
C THR A 653 -14.53 -13.82 -24.57
N PRO A 654 -15.45 -13.19 -23.83
CA PRO A 654 -16.83 -13.66 -23.70
C PRO A 654 -17.61 -13.76 -25.03
N SER A 655 -17.15 -13.08 -26.09
CA SER A 655 -17.75 -13.09 -27.42
C SER A 655 -17.42 -14.35 -28.25
N THR A 656 -16.44 -15.16 -27.82
CA THR A 656 -15.97 -16.35 -28.57
C THR A 656 -16.68 -17.64 -28.15
N THR A 657 -17.87 -17.55 -27.55
CA THR A 657 -18.66 -18.71 -27.09
C THR A 657 -19.32 -19.51 -28.21
N SER A 658 -19.23 -19.08 -29.47
CA SER A 658 -19.46 -20.00 -30.58
C SER A 658 -18.24 -20.91 -30.73
N LEU A 659 -18.44 -22.23 -30.65
CA LEU A 659 -17.48 -23.27 -31.07
C LEU A 659 -16.93 -23.05 -32.50
N SER A 660 -17.46 -22.06 -33.25
CA SER A 660 -17.03 -21.66 -34.59
C SER A 660 -16.08 -20.46 -34.67
N GLN A 661 -15.76 -19.76 -33.57
CA GLN A 661 -14.79 -18.65 -33.60
C GLN A 661 -13.48 -19.06 -32.90
N PRO A 662 -12.31 -18.85 -33.55
CA PRO A 662 -11.05 -19.22 -32.96
C PRO A 662 -10.75 -18.36 -31.72
N PRO A 663 -10.16 -18.93 -30.67
CA PRO A 663 -9.70 -18.15 -29.54
C PRO A 663 -8.65 -17.12 -29.97
N PHE A 664 -8.68 -15.94 -29.34
CA PHE A 664 -7.70 -14.90 -29.61
C PHE A 664 -6.33 -15.27 -29.07
N GLN A 665 -5.30 -14.84 -29.79
CA GLN A 665 -3.92 -15.11 -29.46
C GLN A 665 -3.13 -13.80 -29.44
N HIS A 666 -2.18 -13.68 -28.51
CA HIS A 666 -1.32 -12.50 -28.40
C HIS A 666 -0.57 -12.21 -29.71
N ARG A 667 -0.47 -10.92 -30.06
CA ARG A 667 0.36 -10.47 -31.19
C ARG A 667 1.83 -10.73 -30.90
N VAL A 668 2.58 -11.08 -31.94
CA VAL A 668 4.00 -11.44 -31.85
C VAL A 668 4.81 -10.50 -32.75
N SER A 669 5.92 -9.99 -32.22
CA SER A 669 6.94 -9.29 -33.00
C SER A 669 8.28 -9.98 -32.86
N VAL A 670 9.08 -9.94 -33.93
CA VAL A 670 10.40 -10.58 -33.97
C VAL A 670 11.48 -9.50 -34.00
N PHE A 671 12.44 -9.62 -33.11
CA PHE A 671 13.64 -8.78 -33.05
C PHE A 671 14.86 -9.66 -33.24
N LYS A 672 15.86 -9.16 -33.98
CA LYS A 672 17.13 -9.84 -34.17
C LYS A 672 17.94 -9.84 -32.88
N SER A 673 18.96 -10.69 -32.82
CA SER A 673 19.88 -10.79 -31.67
C SER A 673 20.58 -9.47 -31.31
N ASP A 674 20.64 -8.49 -32.22
CA ASP A 674 21.13 -7.12 -31.99
C ASP A 674 20.05 -6.13 -31.47
N GLY A 675 18.82 -6.61 -31.27
CA GLY A 675 17.67 -5.84 -30.81
C GLY A 675 16.91 -5.05 -31.89
N LEU A 676 17.32 -5.11 -33.15
CA LEU A 676 16.60 -4.48 -34.26
C LEU A 676 15.36 -5.27 -34.66
N THR A 677 14.30 -4.58 -35.10
CA THR A 677 13.11 -5.23 -35.66
C THR A 677 13.49 -6.08 -36.89
N SER A 678 13.04 -7.34 -36.92
CA SER A 678 13.33 -8.23 -38.05
C SER A 678 12.59 -7.79 -39.31
N THR A 679 13.33 -7.67 -40.41
CA THR A 679 12.81 -7.44 -41.77
C THR A 679 12.88 -8.70 -42.64
N ALA A 680 13.10 -9.86 -42.03
CA ALA A 680 13.17 -11.14 -42.74
C ALA A 680 11.83 -11.49 -43.42
N LYS A 681 11.86 -12.41 -44.39
CA LYS A 681 10.67 -12.87 -45.11
C LYS A 681 9.64 -13.40 -44.10
N LEU A 682 8.40 -12.92 -44.22
CA LEU A 682 7.28 -13.42 -43.42
C LEU A 682 6.97 -14.85 -43.86
N MET A 683 6.93 -15.79 -42.91
CA MET A 683 6.56 -17.18 -43.16
C MET A 683 5.81 -17.76 -41.96
N THR A 684 5.01 -18.80 -42.18
CA THR A 684 4.36 -19.53 -41.10
C THR A 684 5.38 -20.41 -40.40
N GLN A 685 5.53 -20.21 -39.10
CA GLN A 685 6.44 -20.98 -38.25
C GLN A 685 5.67 -21.51 -37.05
N GLU A 686 6.11 -22.64 -36.51
CA GLU A 686 5.48 -23.28 -35.36
C GLU A 686 6.29 -22.98 -34.10
N VAL A 687 5.75 -22.18 -33.19
CA VAL A 687 6.43 -21.91 -31.92
C VAL A 687 6.08 -23.01 -30.93
N VAL A 688 7.10 -23.65 -30.36
CA VAL A 688 6.99 -24.82 -29.50
C VAL A 688 7.59 -24.52 -28.12
N SER A 689 6.94 -25.02 -27.07
CA SER A 689 7.37 -24.92 -25.69
C SER A 689 7.13 -26.21 -24.93
N PHE A 690 8.08 -26.58 -24.08
CA PHE A 690 8.05 -27.81 -23.29
C PHE A 690 7.68 -27.48 -21.83
N CYS A 691 6.40 -27.36 -21.51
CA CYS A 691 5.98 -27.09 -20.14
C CYS A 691 6.16 -28.36 -19.29
N ALA A 692 6.59 -28.24 -18.03
CA ALA A 692 6.50 -29.34 -17.07
C ALA A 692 5.11 -29.28 -16.42
N SER A 693 4.17 -30.12 -16.85
CA SER A 693 2.85 -30.17 -16.22
C SER A 693 2.79 -31.32 -15.21
N ASN A 694 2.11 -31.09 -14.07
CA ASN A 694 1.96 -32.06 -12.98
C ASN A 694 1.08 -33.29 -13.30
N ASN A 695 0.60 -33.45 -14.54
CA ASN A 695 -0.16 -34.63 -14.97
C ASN A 695 0.45 -35.20 -16.26
N ASP A 696 0.69 -36.50 -16.22
CA ASP A 696 1.49 -37.29 -17.15
C ASP A 696 0.78 -37.48 -18.51
N SER A 697 1.34 -36.84 -19.55
CA SER A 697 1.53 -37.32 -20.94
C SER A 697 1.87 -36.10 -21.82
N ASP A 698 3.12 -35.98 -22.28
CA ASP A 698 3.60 -35.05 -23.32
C ASP A 698 3.08 -33.60 -23.26
N SER A 699 3.53 -32.78 -22.31
CA SER A 699 3.16 -31.34 -22.24
C SER A 699 3.98 -30.45 -23.18
N VAL A 700 4.07 -30.84 -24.46
CA VAL A 700 4.52 -29.95 -25.54
C VAL A 700 3.35 -29.09 -25.99
N ARG A 701 3.51 -27.76 -25.92
CA ARG A 701 2.57 -26.80 -26.49
C ARG A 701 3.15 -26.27 -27.80
N PHE A 702 2.32 -26.17 -28.83
CA PHE A 702 2.72 -25.58 -30.10
C PHE A 702 1.67 -24.58 -30.60
N ARG A 703 2.11 -23.57 -31.34
CA ARG A 703 1.27 -22.53 -31.93
C ARG A 703 1.85 -22.12 -33.27
N GLN A 704 1.07 -22.24 -34.34
CA GLN A 704 1.45 -21.68 -35.65
C GLN A 704 1.25 -20.16 -35.65
N VAL A 705 2.29 -19.43 -36.05
CA VAL A 705 2.29 -17.97 -36.12
C VAL A 705 2.95 -17.54 -37.43
N SER A 706 2.31 -16.62 -38.16
CA SER A 706 2.93 -15.96 -39.30
C SER A 706 3.80 -14.81 -38.79
N MET A 707 5.12 -14.94 -38.95
CA MET A 707 6.10 -13.98 -38.42
C MET A 707 7.38 -14.01 -39.28
N PRO A 708 8.24 -12.96 -39.23
CA PRO A 708 9.53 -12.98 -39.92
C PRO A 708 10.35 -14.23 -39.58
N GLN A 709 11.07 -14.78 -40.56
CA GLN A 709 11.96 -15.93 -40.33
C GLN A 709 12.87 -15.69 -39.12
N VAL A 710 12.79 -16.61 -38.16
CA VAL A 710 13.46 -16.53 -36.86
C VAL A 710 14.74 -17.37 -36.89
N GLU A 711 15.80 -16.89 -36.26
CA GLU A 711 17.04 -17.62 -36.07
C GLU A 711 17.32 -17.84 -34.57
N ARG A 712 18.24 -18.76 -34.25
CA ARG A 712 18.66 -18.97 -32.86
C ARG A 712 19.25 -17.68 -32.28
N GLY A 713 18.80 -17.32 -31.08
CA GLY A 713 19.25 -16.11 -30.38
C GLY A 713 18.46 -14.84 -30.73
N ASP A 714 17.57 -14.88 -31.73
CA ASP A 714 16.58 -13.83 -31.95
C ASP A 714 15.58 -13.76 -30.78
N PHE A 715 14.83 -12.67 -30.70
CA PHE A 715 13.84 -12.44 -29.66
C PHE A 715 12.41 -12.39 -30.20
N LEU A 716 11.50 -13.11 -29.53
CA LEU A 716 10.05 -13.03 -29.74
C LEU A 716 9.41 -12.18 -28.65
N VAL A 717 8.73 -11.11 -29.04
CA VAL A 717 7.97 -10.25 -28.14
C VAL A 717 6.48 -10.56 -28.25
N LEU A 718 5.88 -10.89 -27.11
CA LEU A 718 4.45 -11.11 -26.95
C LEU A 718 3.82 -9.88 -26.35
N HIS A 719 2.86 -9.34 -27.07
CA HIS A 719 2.18 -8.10 -26.72
C HIS A 719 1.05 -8.36 -25.74
N ASP A 720 0.68 -7.34 -24.97
CA ASP A 720 -0.53 -7.33 -24.13
C ASP A 720 -0.55 -8.46 -23.06
N THR A 721 0.61 -8.82 -22.51
CA THR A 721 0.77 -9.91 -21.53
C THR A 721 0.89 -9.39 -20.08
N GLY A 722 0.54 -8.14 -19.80
CA GLY A 722 0.69 -7.60 -18.44
C GLY A 722 -0.30 -8.15 -17.40
N ALA A 723 -1.28 -8.98 -17.80
CA ALA A 723 -2.28 -9.61 -16.93
C ALA A 723 -2.22 -11.14 -16.99
N ARG A 724 -2.49 -11.80 -15.86
CA ARG A 724 -2.66 -13.27 -15.72
C ARG A 724 -1.50 -14.13 -16.24
N ASN A 725 -0.31 -13.55 -16.39
CA ASN A 725 0.88 -14.35 -16.59
C ASN A 725 1.22 -15.09 -15.30
N ASN A 726 1.77 -16.30 -15.42
CA ASN A 726 2.44 -16.94 -14.30
C ASN A 726 3.64 -16.08 -13.88
N VAL A 727 3.39 -15.20 -12.90
CA VAL A 727 4.41 -14.44 -12.16
C VAL A 727 5.19 -15.39 -11.23
N ILE A 728 4.62 -16.56 -10.97
CA ILE A 728 5.17 -17.66 -10.21
C ILE A 728 5.95 -18.54 -11.20
N GLY A 729 7.21 -18.19 -11.47
CA GLY A 729 8.11 -18.98 -12.33
C GLY A 729 9.14 -18.17 -13.10
N SER A 730 10.41 -18.43 -12.80
CA SER A 730 11.70 -18.18 -13.51
C SER A 730 12.02 -16.81 -14.15
N GLY A 731 11.07 -16.04 -14.69
CA GLY A 731 11.36 -14.81 -15.45
C GLY A 731 11.65 -13.58 -14.57
N ALA A 732 12.62 -12.76 -14.99
CA ALA A 732 12.82 -11.43 -14.43
C ALA A 732 11.73 -10.47 -14.90
N VAL A 733 11.38 -9.49 -14.07
CA VAL A 733 10.42 -8.43 -14.41
C VAL A 733 11.11 -7.08 -14.37
N TYR A 734 11.02 -6.34 -15.46
CA TYR A 734 11.54 -4.99 -15.60
C TYR A 734 10.42 -3.98 -15.85
N GLY A 735 10.65 -2.75 -15.43
CA GLY A 735 9.84 -1.59 -15.77
C GLY A 735 10.67 -0.63 -16.60
N TYR A 736 10.04 0.07 -17.54
CA TYR A 736 10.72 1.13 -18.30
C TYR A 736 9.89 2.41 -18.36
N ARG A 737 10.59 3.54 -18.51
CA ARG A 737 10.01 4.88 -18.66
C ARG A 737 10.82 5.66 -19.69
N LYS A 738 10.16 6.50 -20.48
CA LYS A 738 10.83 7.39 -21.44
C LYS A 738 11.19 8.72 -20.75
N HIS A 739 12.45 9.15 -20.85
CA HIS A 739 12.94 10.44 -20.33
C HIS A 739 13.86 11.10 -21.36
N ASP A 740 13.49 12.28 -21.87
CA ASP A 740 14.30 13.06 -22.84
C ASP A 740 14.88 12.22 -24.00
N ASP A 741 14.02 11.40 -24.62
CA ASP A 741 14.31 10.44 -25.71
C ASP A 741 15.15 9.20 -25.38
N GLU A 742 15.58 9.02 -24.12
CA GLU A 742 16.19 7.79 -23.64
C GLU A 742 15.21 6.94 -22.81
N PHE A 743 15.38 5.61 -22.87
CA PHE A 743 14.63 4.67 -22.05
C PHE A 743 15.43 4.32 -20.80
N LYS A 744 14.82 4.55 -19.63
CA LYS A 744 15.36 4.07 -18.36
C LYS A 744 14.68 2.76 -17.98
N VAL A 745 15.44 1.66 -17.97
CA VAL A 745 14.97 0.34 -17.55
C VAL A 745 15.37 0.08 -16.10
N VAL A 746 14.45 -0.47 -15.30
CA VAL A 746 14.63 -0.75 -13.87
C VAL A 746 14.17 -2.17 -13.57
N LEU A 747 14.97 -2.93 -12.83
CA LEU A 747 14.59 -4.26 -12.34
C LEU A 747 13.53 -4.12 -11.24
N LEU A 748 12.35 -4.71 -11.46
CA LEU A 748 11.22 -4.69 -10.52
C LEU A 748 11.12 -5.96 -9.70
N LYS A 749 11.43 -7.11 -10.31
CA LYS A 749 11.49 -8.42 -9.65
C LYS A 749 12.61 -9.24 -10.30
N PRO A 750 13.59 -9.75 -9.53
CA PRO A 750 14.56 -10.70 -10.08
C PRO A 750 13.88 -12.01 -10.47
N GLY A 751 14.45 -12.72 -11.45
CA GLY A 751 14.08 -14.11 -11.71
C GLY A 751 14.42 -14.99 -10.52
N HIS A 752 13.73 -16.12 -10.37
CA HIS A 752 14.03 -17.04 -9.28
C HIS A 752 15.41 -17.66 -9.49
N THR A 753 16.22 -17.70 -8.44
CA THR A 753 17.47 -18.47 -8.47
C THR A 753 17.17 -19.97 -8.40
N LEU A 754 18.14 -20.80 -8.78
CA LEU A 754 18.05 -22.24 -8.64
C LEU A 754 17.76 -22.63 -7.17
N GLU A 755 18.43 -21.98 -6.23
CA GLU A 755 18.26 -22.21 -4.79
C GLU A 755 16.85 -21.85 -4.32
N GLN A 756 16.28 -20.74 -4.81
CA GLN A 756 14.90 -20.36 -4.49
C GLN A 756 13.89 -21.35 -5.06
N ALA A 757 14.14 -21.90 -6.25
CA ALA A 757 13.31 -22.96 -6.82
C ALA A 757 13.40 -24.25 -5.96
N ILE A 758 14.61 -24.66 -5.58
CA ILE A 758 14.84 -25.83 -4.70
C ILE A 758 14.20 -25.63 -3.33
N GLN A 759 14.32 -24.43 -2.75
CA GLN A 759 13.68 -24.07 -1.48
C GLN A 759 12.15 -24.19 -1.51
N SER A 760 11.52 -24.08 -2.69
CA SER A 760 10.08 -24.29 -2.81
C SER A 760 9.68 -25.76 -2.79
N TRP A 761 10.63 -26.68 -2.94
CA TRP A 761 10.43 -28.13 -2.89
C TRP A 761 10.73 -28.73 -1.52
N SER A 762 11.64 -28.11 -0.77
CA SER A 762 12.02 -28.49 0.60
C SER A 762 11.06 -27.91 1.62
#